data_AF-A0A3B9MGV1-F1
#
_entry.id   AF-A0A3B9MGV1-F1
#
_cell.length_a   1.000
_cell.length_b   1.000
_cell.length_c   1.000
_cell.angle_alpha   90.00
_cell.angle_beta   90.00
_cell.angle_gamma   90.00
#
_symmetry.space_group_name_H-M   'P 1'
#
loop_
_entity.id
_entity.type
_entity.pdbx_description
1 polymer ?
#
loop_
_entity_poly.entity_id
_entity_poly.type
_entity_poly.pdbx_seq_one_letter_code
_entity_poly.pdbx_strand_id
1 'polypeptide(L)'
;PLAVDAVLEVGQLSEVVTVQGGAEQLQTANATIGNVVEQKAIEALPLNGRNPLTLLLLEPGVVQRSFGGAGSGVHVNGARDRAYNVTIDGIEANESSVPNPVSNLYRINPDNVQEFKVTTNNATAEEGRNSGASISIATRSGTSEFHGTGFLFFRNEGLNSNEFFANAQKTPKPLIRMGQYGIEMGGPIKKNKTFFFGSYQANRVDFTQPIDQTYGIPIVYTAEARSGVFRYFVPDPANPLVINGTTITRNNSLLVNPTTGALVGGVTLCPTPTSGLRCVRTYDTRTAGNNILARPLDTTVATLLTPMPLPNKFTSGDGLNTGTFLWNPPTAIRGPAIAARIDHNFNANNSIFGRYLWSDYNTLKGDPLNGRPQLYPDSPAFGEVFRRTSNLALSYRRVISPRVVNEFTAGYARFGFLFTQGEANPAWPNVPPFFFTGIDVPYLNTPRTARWVTTPQLLDNLSVVRGAHVFRGGINMRYYRHVDQRGQPGGINVTPSVTFSGTTRPAFIGTTGNSGFTPAPGINATDATNLGGVINNLYGLPASVTQVFISNLAQDTFLPYKTGNNITLYAEKHNLDQYNFYFQDEWKVRPNLTLNYGARWEVNPPANTSPHANVYVAATPIAGTPLPATPVVNQPGAVSFVPAKHWYEGSFNGAIGPRLGLAYSPDFKSGFLHRLFGGNSKSVIRLGYGIAFDTISSFQVTAAAGRIPGLVQSCTTSYSTTTSSFSTITAGCVNSPDINKTVAGGFPIQLPAPSVKPSTLLTAPQQLRTNSPPIAVFAPNMQLPTVHEWNIGFQRELPGGFVMQASYIGRRGEHLFMAYDINQTNPDPIIPSFLIMQQNRVKGCANAGTGCPAGVTGVTPPLLTQLQTPGGLSASAAASFLNSSTTNTELDINGAGSFARRIEDNTLGLKLRPNQQFALITYLDNSGDSNYHAAQFTLRRRFSTGLGLSMAYTYGKSIDNQSVDPVGASSGGGLSTTNSRTPTDIRNFREERARSDFDRTQVLQAASVWELPVGRGRRFLGSSHGIVNHIFGGWTINSIYTFQTGEPFAVRSGAFTANGSHESRAGVQIPVQPQLQELPGQTFAGPVLFKPVGINPVTGQPFTCGVDLTQTFCLPAPGQNGAGRNIFTAPSYWNLDLGFIKTFQLTERFKLQFRTEAFNALNHPNFDNPRDASVGSPSIRSSVFAQTCCAAVAPPSTQTIVQTGESARVIQFALKLQF
;
A
#
# COMPACT_ATOMS: atom_id res chain seq x y z
N PRO A 1 39.65 13.74 1.34
CA PRO A 1 40.63 14.16 2.38
C PRO A 1 41.40 15.44 2.00
N LEU A 2 41.32 16.49 2.86
CA LEU A 2 42.08 17.76 2.76
C LEU A 2 43.59 17.50 2.59
N ALA A 3 44.29 18.31 1.80
CA ALA A 3 45.74 18.42 1.91
C ALA A 3 46.06 19.38 3.08
N VAL A 4 46.15 18.80 4.27
CA VAL A 4 47.08 19.30 5.28
C VAL A 4 48.31 18.42 5.12
N ASP A 5 49.50 19.00 5.01
CA ASP A 5 50.74 18.26 5.23
C ASP A 5 50.78 17.87 6.72
N ALA A 6 49.99 16.87 7.08
CA ALA A 6 50.11 16.21 8.35
C ALA A 6 51.21 15.16 8.17
N VAL A 7 52.33 15.37 8.85
CA VAL A 7 53.15 14.23 9.28
C VAL A 7 52.17 13.31 10.02
N LEU A 8 51.97 12.09 9.52
CA LEU A 8 51.21 11.06 10.24
C LEU A 8 52.01 10.68 11.49
N GLU A 9 51.87 11.47 12.54
CA GLU A 9 52.21 11.02 13.87
C GLU A 9 51.18 9.96 14.28
N VAL A 10 51.67 8.83 14.79
CA VAL A 10 50.84 7.73 15.27
C VAL A 10 50.04 8.23 16.48
N GLY A 11 48.80 8.67 16.26
CA GLY A 11 47.88 9.00 17.33
C GLY A 11 47.59 7.78 18.20
N GLN A 12 47.59 7.97 19.53
CA GLN A 12 47.20 6.92 20.48
C GLN A 12 45.75 6.49 20.24
N LEU A 13 45.52 5.18 20.13
CA LEU A 13 44.25 4.51 19.83
C LEU A 13 43.14 4.62 20.89
N SER A 14 43.21 5.58 21.83
CA SER A 14 42.13 5.81 22.80
C SER A 14 41.06 6.80 22.32
N GLU A 15 41.28 7.51 21.22
CA GLU A 15 40.16 8.18 20.55
C GLU A 15 39.35 7.14 19.75
N VAL A 16 38.40 6.53 20.44
CA VAL A 16 37.09 6.31 19.81
C VAL A 16 36.77 7.62 19.09
N VAL A 17 36.50 7.56 17.79
CA VAL A 17 36.06 8.73 17.01
C VAL A 17 34.73 9.17 17.61
N THR A 18 34.82 9.95 18.67
CA THR A 18 33.73 10.75 19.19
C THR A 18 33.53 11.77 18.09
N VAL A 19 32.49 11.61 17.28
CA VAL A 19 32.07 12.65 16.32
C VAL A 19 31.53 13.81 17.15
N GLN A 20 32.42 14.55 17.81
CA GLN A 20 32.12 15.86 18.37
C GLN A 20 32.13 16.83 17.20
N GLY A 21 31.03 17.57 17.05
CA GLY A 21 30.75 18.45 15.92
C GLY A 21 31.94 19.32 15.52
N GLY A 22 32.34 19.19 14.26
CA GLY A 22 33.25 20.11 13.58
C GLY A 22 32.50 20.99 12.57
N ALA A 23 33.18 21.99 12.00
CA ALA A 23 32.65 22.77 10.88
C ALA A 23 32.24 21.84 9.72
N GLU A 24 31.19 22.22 8.99
CA GLU A 24 30.79 21.46 7.80
C GLU A 24 31.88 21.56 6.73
N GLN A 25 32.41 20.41 6.31
CA GLN A 25 33.53 20.35 5.37
C GLN A 25 33.02 20.21 3.94
N LEU A 26 33.66 20.92 3.02
CA LEU A 26 33.39 20.77 1.58
C LEU A 26 33.78 19.37 1.11
N GLN A 27 32.94 18.76 0.25
CA GLN A 27 33.25 17.47 -0.35
C GLN A 27 34.22 17.65 -1.52
N THR A 28 35.52 17.54 -1.27
CA THR A 28 36.58 17.72 -2.28
C THR A 28 37.01 16.41 -2.97
N ALA A 29 36.54 15.27 -2.48
CA ALA A 29 37.05 13.98 -2.92
C ALA A 29 36.25 13.41 -4.08
N ASN A 30 34.91 13.45 -4.03
CA ASN A 30 34.05 12.79 -5.01
C ASN A 30 32.78 13.57 -5.35
N ALA A 31 32.02 13.03 -6.30
CA ALA A 31 30.82 13.67 -6.85
C ALA A 31 29.50 13.19 -6.22
N THR A 32 29.55 12.46 -5.11
CA THR A 32 28.34 11.98 -4.42
C THR A 32 27.49 13.14 -3.92
N ILE A 33 26.17 13.04 -4.07
CA ILE A 33 25.21 13.93 -3.40
C ILE A 33 24.62 13.17 -2.21
N GLY A 34 24.72 13.75 -1.02
CA GLY A 34 24.29 13.11 0.21
C GLY A 34 24.57 13.94 1.45
N ASN A 35 24.31 13.35 2.61
CA ASN A 35 24.52 13.96 3.91
C ASN A 35 24.79 12.92 4.98
N VAL A 36 25.39 13.37 6.08
CA VAL A 36 25.45 12.61 7.33
C VAL A 36 24.49 13.26 8.31
N VAL A 37 23.51 12.48 8.79
CA VAL A 37 22.61 12.90 9.85
C VAL A 37 23.29 12.61 11.18
N GLU A 38 23.71 13.68 11.86
CA GLU A 38 24.51 13.62 13.09
C GLU A 38 23.66 13.22 14.30
N GLN A 39 24.32 12.62 15.30
CA GLN A 39 23.71 12.22 16.57
C GLN A 39 22.87 13.33 17.21
N LYS A 40 23.36 14.57 17.24
CA LYS A 40 22.65 15.70 17.85
C LYS A 40 21.31 15.96 17.18
N ALA A 41 21.23 15.84 15.85
CA ALA A 41 19.97 15.97 15.12
C ALA A 41 19.02 14.80 15.43
N ILE A 42 19.56 13.57 15.45
CA ILE A 42 18.82 12.35 15.80
C ILE A 42 18.20 12.43 17.19
N GLU A 43 18.94 12.94 18.18
CA GLU A 43 18.47 13.05 19.55
C GLU A 43 17.53 14.24 19.80
N ALA A 44 17.79 15.39 19.17
CA ALA A 44 17.11 16.64 19.51
C ALA A 44 15.85 16.92 18.68
N LEU A 45 15.84 16.58 17.39
CA LEU A 45 14.70 16.87 16.52
C LEU A 45 13.45 16.07 16.94
N PRO A 46 12.25 16.64 16.79
CA PRO A 46 11.01 15.92 17.08
C PRO A 46 10.88 14.70 16.15
N LEU A 47 10.69 13.51 16.73
CA LEU A 47 10.65 12.24 16.00
C LEU A 47 9.45 11.42 16.45
N ASN A 48 8.40 11.40 15.62
CA ASN A 48 7.21 10.64 15.93
C ASN A 48 7.53 9.13 15.93
N GLY A 49 7.03 8.42 16.94
CA GLY A 49 7.39 7.02 17.18
C GLY A 49 8.86 6.76 17.54
N ARG A 50 9.69 7.80 17.68
CA ARG A 50 11.14 7.72 17.92
C ARG A 50 11.88 6.89 16.87
N ASN A 51 11.60 7.16 15.60
CA ASN A 51 12.25 6.51 14.48
C ASN A 51 13.26 7.46 13.79
N PRO A 52 14.58 7.24 13.93
CA PRO A 52 15.61 8.07 13.32
C PRO A 52 15.54 8.14 11.79
N LEU A 53 15.06 7.07 11.13
CA LEU A 53 15.02 6.98 9.67
C LEU A 53 14.09 8.02 9.03
N THR A 54 13.16 8.60 9.79
CA THR A 54 12.28 9.67 9.29
C THR A 54 13.05 10.94 8.91
N LEU A 55 14.24 11.16 9.48
CA LEU A 55 15.10 12.29 9.10
C LEU A 55 15.67 12.18 7.67
N LEU A 56 15.63 10.99 7.05
CA LEU A 56 15.90 10.81 5.61
C LEU A 56 15.05 11.76 4.76
N LEU A 57 13.83 12.03 5.20
CA LEU A 57 12.88 12.84 4.46
C LEU A 57 13.44 14.25 4.26
N LEU A 58 14.25 14.76 5.20
CA LEU A 58 14.88 16.10 5.16
C LEU A 58 15.94 16.28 4.07
N GLU A 59 16.32 15.23 3.37
CA GLU A 59 17.31 15.30 2.30
C GLU A 59 16.73 15.91 1.00
N PRO A 60 17.54 16.66 0.22
CA PRO A 60 17.06 17.31 -1.00
C PRO A 60 16.61 16.27 -2.03
N GLY A 61 15.44 16.53 -2.64
CA GLY A 61 14.85 15.68 -3.68
C GLY A 61 14.19 14.41 -3.15
N VAL A 62 14.05 14.28 -1.83
CA VAL A 62 13.23 13.26 -1.20
C VAL A 62 11.79 13.75 -1.07
N VAL A 63 10.85 12.96 -1.56
CA VAL A 63 9.41 13.24 -1.48
C VAL A 63 8.67 12.01 -1.01
N GLN A 64 7.61 12.23 -0.25
CA GLN A 64 6.71 11.18 0.21
C GLN A 64 5.29 11.56 -0.23
N ARG A 65 4.57 10.61 -0.80
CA ARG A 65 3.18 10.81 -1.22
C ARG A 65 2.21 10.73 -0.03
N SER A 66 0.99 11.23 -0.23
CA SER A 66 -0.10 10.99 0.70
C SER A 66 -0.52 9.50 0.77
N PHE A 67 -1.22 9.14 1.85
CA PHE A 67 -1.57 7.75 2.17
C PHE A 67 -2.66 7.19 1.22
N GLY A 68 -2.75 5.87 1.07
CA GLY A 68 -3.81 5.21 0.27
C GLY A 68 -3.53 5.09 -1.24
N GLY A 69 -2.63 5.91 -1.79
CA GLY A 69 -2.13 5.75 -3.16
C GLY A 69 -1.23 4.52 -3.34
N ALA A 70 -1.20 3.92 -4.53
CA ALA A 70 -0.10 3.01 -4.85
C ALA A 70 1.19 3.77 -5.05
N GLY A 71 2.30 3.16 -4.66
CA GLY A 71 3.57 3.85 -4.63
C GLY A 71 3.63 4.90 -3.51
N SER A 72 2.86 4.76 -2.43
CA SER A 72 2.84 5.70 -1.27
C SER A 72 4.11 5.63 -0.40
N GLY A 73 5.22 5.18 -0.97
CA GLY A 73 6.52 5.15 -0.31
C GLY A 73 7.31 6.45 -0.51
N VAL A 74 8.60 6.36 -0.23
CA VAL A 74 9.54 7.48 -0.31
C VAL A 74 10.25 7.43 -1.66
N HIS A 75 10.19 8.52 -2.41
CA HIS A 75 10.86 8.69 -3.69
C HIS A 75 12.04 9.64 -3.54
N VAL A 76 13.16 9.30 -4.16
CA VAL A 76 14.41 10.06 -4.07
C VAL A 76 14.81 10.43 -5.48
N ASN A 77 14.90 11.71 -5.82
CA ASN A 77 15.36 12.20 -7.12
C ASN A 77 14.69 11.49 -8.32
N GLY A 78 13.38 11.31 -8.26
CA GLY A 78 12.59 10.68 -9.33
C GLY A 78 12.69 9.15 -9.42
N ALA A 79 13.44 8.48 -8.54
CA ALA A 79 13.46 7.03 -8.47
C ALA A 79 12.16 6.46 -7.90
N ARG A 80 11.94 5.17 -8.13
CA ARG A 80 10.78 4.43 -7.61
C ARG A 80 10.85 4.29 -6.09
N ASP A 81 9.69 4.10 -5.47
CA ASP A 81 9.51 4.06 -4.01
C ASP A 81 10.24 2.91 -3.29
N ARG A 82 10.68 1.90 -4.04
CA ARG A 82 11.42 0.72 -3.54
C ARG A 82 12.90 0.72 -3.91
N ALA A 83 13.38 1.72 -4.64
CA ALA A 83 14.75 1.82 -5.12
C ALA A 83 15.69 2.32 -4.00
N TYR A 84 15.72 1.66 -2.85
CA TYR A 84 16.56 2.08 -1.73
C TYR A 84 17.34 0.89 -1.14
N ASN A 85 18.41 1.18 -0.41
CA ASN A 85 19.17 0.17 0.31
C ASN A 85 19.54 0.70 1.70
N VAL A 86 18.98 0.09 2.74
CA VAL A 86 19.30 0.35 4.15
C VAL A 86 20.25 -0.72 4.66
N THR A 87 21.34 -0.29 5.28
CA THR A 87 22.29 -1.17 5.99
C THR A 87 22.54 -0.66 7.40
N ILE A 88 22.77 -1.58 8.34
CA ILE A 88 23.14 -1.26 9.72
C ILE A 88 24.51 -1.90 9.95
N ASP A 89 25.53 -1.10 10.23
CA ASP A 89 26.95 -1.50 10.26
C ASP A 89 27.31 -2.49 9.11
N GLY A 90 26.92 -2.14 7.87
CA GLY A 90 27.21 -2.92 6.65
C GLY A 90 26.27 -4.11 6.33
N ILE A 91 25.51 -4.60 7.33
CA ILE A 91 24.54 -5.69 7.14
C ILE A 91 23.20 -5.14 6.66
N GLU A 92 22.60 -5.78 5.67
CA GLU A 92 21.32 -5.42 5.08
C GLU A 92 20.20 -5.29 6.12
N ALA A 93 19.30 -4.34 5.89
CA ALA A 93 18.13 -4.10 6.72
C ALA A 93 16.85 -3.78 5.92
N ASN A 94 16.80 -4.19 4.65
CA ASN A 94 15.65 -3.96 3.77
C ASN A 94 14.52 -4.98 4.02
N GLU A 95 13.28 -4.51 4.07
CA GLU A 95 12.07 -5.34 4.01
C GLU A 95 11.73 -5.60 2.53
N SER A 96 11.49 -6.86 2.12
CA SER A 96 11.27 -7.22 0.70
C SER A 96 9.84 -7.13 0.20
N SER A 97 8.84 -7.19 1.07
CA SER A 97 7.43 -7.33 0.67
C SER A 97 6.73 -5.99 0.44
N VAL A 98 6.93 -5.04 1.35
CA VAL A 98 6.53 -3.64 1.22
C VAL A 98 7.75 -2.78 1.60
N PRO A 99 8.77 -2.73 0.72
CA PRO A 99 9.95 -1.93 0.98
C PRO A 99 9.57 -0.46 1.18
N ASN A 100 9.91 0.11 2.34
CA ASN A 100 9.96 1.55 2.59
C ASN A 100 11.21 1.89 3.42
N PRO A 101 12.03 2.89 3.02
CA PRO A 101 13.29 3.20 3.71
C PRO A 101 13.10 3.74 5.14
N VAL A 102 11.87 4.15 5.52
CA VAL A 102 11.55 4.60 6.88
C VAL A 102 10.85 3.54 7.75
N SER A 103 10.64 2.31 7.24
CA SER A 103 9.87 1.25 7.92
C SER A 103 10.45 0.77 9.27
N ASN A 104 11.74 1.06 9.53
CA ASN A 104 12.48 0.73 10.75
C ASN A 104 12.16 -0.68 11.29
N LEU A 105 12.46 -1.68 10.46
CA LEU A 105 12.13 -3.08 10.71
C LEU A 105 12.83 -3.61 11.98
N TYR A 106 14.11 -3.28 12.14
CA TYR A 106 14.96 -3.75 13.25
C TYR A 106 14.92 -2.84 14.49
N ARG A 107 13.99 -1.88 14.53
CA ARG A 107 13.69 -1.02 15.69
C ARG A 107 14.91 -0.29 16.26
N ILE A 108 15.71 0.32 15.38
CA ILE A 108 16.69 1.32 15.80
C ILE A 108 15.96 2.53 16.41
N ASN A 109 16.60 3.24 17.33
CA ASN A 109 16.01 4.39 18.02
C ASN A 109 17.06 5.49 18.21
N PRO A 110 16.67 6.71 18.62
CA PRO A 110 17.62 7.81 18.76
C PRO A 110 18.74 7.56 19.75
N ASP A 111 18.57 6.61 20.66
CA ASP A 111 19.56 6.33 21.70
C ASP A 111 20.60 5.30 21.23
N ASN A 112 20.28 4.39 20.29
CA ASN A 112 21.23 3.36 19.82
C ASN A 112 21.87 3.62 18.45
N VAL A 113 21.53 4.72 17.80
CA VAL A 113 22.13 5.17 16.53
C VAL A 113 23.16 6.26 16.80
N GLN A 114 24.37 6.08 16.28
CA GLN A 114 25.44 7.09 16.36
C GLN A 114 25.24 8.16 15.29
N GLU A 115 25.09 7.72 14.06
CA GLU A 115 24.85 8.55 12.89
C GLU A 115 24.29 7.68 11.76
N PHE A 116 23.74 8.29 10.73
CA PHE A 116 23.54 7.59 9.48
C PHE A 116 23.83 8.49 8.29
N LYS A 117 24.44 7.90 7.26
CA LYS A 117 24.75 8.55 5.99
C LYS A 117 23.64 8.23 5.00
N VAL A 118 23.18 9.27 4.30
CA VAL A 118 22.27 9.16 3.17
C VAL A 118 23.00 9.61 1.91
N THR A 119 23.06 8.73 0.91
CA THR A 119 23.49 9.07 -0.46
C THR A 119 22.26 9.07 -1.36
N THR A 120 21.96 10.20 -2.01
CA THR A 120 20.75 10.38 -2.85
C THR A 120 21.02 10.40 -4.35
N ASN A 121 22.29 10.56 -4.77
CA ASN A 121 22.69 10.49 -6.18
C ASN A 121 24.19 10.20 -6.35
N ASN A 122 24.52 9.50 -7.44
CA ASN A 122 25.89 9.21 -7.90
C ASN A 122 26.78 8.59 -6.81
N ALA A 123 26.26 7.54 -6.18
CA ALA A 123 26.96 6.77 -5.16
C ALA A 123 28.30 6.22 -5.68
N THR A 124 29.28 6.04 -4.79
CA THR A 124 30.58 5.41 -5.13
C THR A 124 30.38 3.93 -5.46
N ALA A 125 31.39 3.25 -6.02
CA ALA A 125 31.25 1.85 -6.44
C ALA A 125 31.07 0.88 -5.25
N GLU A 126 31.49 1.30 -4.06
CA GLU A 126 31.29 0.61 -2.77
C GLU A 126 29.79 0.43 -2.44
N GLU A 127 28.96 1.41 -2.82
CA GLU A 127 27.51 1.43 -2.63
C GLU A 127 26.80 0.92 -3.91
N GLY A 128 25.69 0.19 -3.76
CA GLY A 128 24.91 -0.35 -4.87
C GLY A 128 23.69 -1.13 -4.38
N ARG A 129 23.11 -1.99 -5.24
CA ARG A 129 21.81 -2.69 -5.13
C ARG A 129 20.59 -1.91 -5.66
N ASN A 130 20.68 -0.59 -5.75
CA ASN A 130 19.51 0.26 -5.99
C ASN A 130 19.86 1.61 -6.60
N SER A 131 18.87 2.26 -7.20
CA SER A 131 19.00 3.51 -7.94
C SER A 131 18.50 4.77 -7.23
N GLY A 132 17.79 4.67 -6.10
CA GLY A 132 17.23 5.83 -5.39
C GLY A 132 18.14 6.36 -4.29
N ALA A 133 18.12 5.73 -3.11
CA ALA A 133 18.95 6.14 -1.96
C ALA A 133 19.68 4.98 -1.28
N SER A 134 20.93 5.22 -0.91
CA SER A 134 21.73 4.33 -0.06
C SER A 134 21.80 4.92 1.34
N ILE A 135 21.38 4.15 2.35
CA ILE A 135 21.34 4.55 3.76
C ILE A 135 22.23 3.61 4.56
N SER A 136 23.30 4.15 5.14
CA SER A 136 24.24 3.41 5.99
C SER A 136 24.14 3.92 7.43
N ILE A 137 23.70 3.07 8.34
CA ILE A 137 23.51 3.39 9.76
C ILE A 137 24.69 2.85 10.55
N ALA A 138 25.27 3.70 11.39
CA ALA A 138 26.26 3.31 12.39
C ALA A 138 25.60 3.17 13.78
N THR A 139 25.78 2.03 14.43
CA THR A 139 25.31 1.86 15.83
C THR A 139 26.28 2.46 16.83
N ARG A 140 25.78 2.87 18.01
CA ARG A 140 26.65 3.37 19.09
C ARG A 140 27.54 2.26 19.64
N SER A 141 28.77 2.65 19.97
CA SER A 141 29.80 1.80 20.60
C SER A 141 29.96 2.18 22.08
N GLY A 142 30.56 1.28 22.86
CA GLY A 142 30.93 1.56 24.25
C GLY A 142 32.17 2.45 24.34
N THR A 143 32.42 3.02 25.51
CA THR A 143 33.57 3.91 25.75
C THR A 143 34.39 3.45 26.96
N SER A 144 35.52 4.11 27.22
CA SER A 144 36.35 3.86 28.41
C SER A 144 35.73 4.34 29.73
N GLU A 145 34.59 5.03 29.67
CA GLU A 145 33.86 5.54 30.82
C GLU A 145 32.44 4.98 30.84
N PHE A 146 31.87 4.84 32.04
CA PHE A 146 30.46 4.47 32.15
C PHE A 146 29.59 5.68 31.87
N HIS A 147 28.63 5.52 30.97
CA HIS A 147 27.58 6.51 30.71
C HIS A 147 26.26 5.81 30.41
N GLY A 148 25.16 6.49 30.64
CA GLY A 148 23.85 5.94 30.34
C GLY A 148 22.72 6.95 30.34
N THR A 149 21.61 6.56 29.73
CA THR A 149 20.38 7.35 29.68
C THR A 149 19.20 6.45 30.03
N GLY A 150 18.42 6.82 31.05
CA GLY A 150 17.07 6.32 31.26
C GLY A 150 16.05 7.29 30.68
N PHE A 151 14.99 6.81 30.04
CA PHE A 151 13.98 7.68 29.45
C PHE A 151 12.55 7.13 29.58
N LEU A 152 11.59 8.06 29.57
CA LEU A 152 10.16 7.81 29.51
C LEU A 152 9.52 8.86 28.58
N PHE A 153 8.79 8.39 27.57
CA PHE A 153 7.96 9.19 26.67
C PHE A 153 6.50 8.81 26.89
N PHE A 154 5.64 9.82 26.95
CA PHE A 154 4.23 9.69 27.22
C PHE A 154 3.42 10.57 26.28
N ARG A 155 2.39 9.98 25.67
CA ARG A 155 1.37 10.67 24.86
C ARG A 155 -0.02 10.16 25.25
N ASN A 156 -0.97 11.08 25.32
CA ASN A 156 -2.35 10.83 25.71
C ASN A 156 -3.31 11.60 24.80
N GLU A 157 -4.50 11.04 24.57
CA GLU A 157 -5.55 11.62 23.75
C GLU A 157 -5.96 13.04 24.19
N GLY A 158 -5.90 13.34 25.50
CA GLY A 158 -6.22 14.65 26.05
C GLY A 158 -5.29 15.77 25.59
N LEU A 159 -4.07 15.44 25.16
CA LEU A 159 -3.07 16.41 24.69
C LEU A 159 -3.19 16.74 23.20
N ASN A 160 -3.87 15.89 22.43
CA ASN A 160 -4.00 16.04 20.98
C ASN A 160 -5.17 16.98 20.65
N SER A 161 -5.20 17.59 19.47
CA SER A 161 -6.45 18.14 18.92
C SER A 161 -7.26 17.01 18.28
N ASN A 162 -8.51 17.30 17.95
CA ASN A 162 -9.34 16.40 17.15
C ASN A 162 -9.15 16.76 15.67
N GLU A 163 -9.30 15.78 14.79
CA GLU A 163 -9.10 15.94 13.34
C GLU A 163 -10.19 16.83 12.72
N PHE A 164 -9.90 17.48 11.58
CA PHE A 164 -10.78 18.47 10.94
C PHE A 164 -12.20 17.92 10.66
N PHE A 165 -12.32 16.77 10.01
CA PHE A 165 -13.60 16.15 9.68
C PHE A 165 -14.29 15.58 10.92
N ALA A 166 -13.52 15.01 11.86
CA ALA A 166 -14.07 14.58 13.14
C ALA A 166 -14.70 15.77 13.91
N ASN A 167 -14.06 16.94 13.90
CA ASN A 167 -14.64 18.16 14.46
C ASN A 167 -15.88 18.63 13.70
N ALA A 168 -15.82 18.65 12.36
CA ALA A 168 -16.95 19.04 11.53
C ALA A 168 -18.19 18.15 11.76
N GLN A 169 -17.97 16.86 11.96
CA GLN A 169 -19.02 15.86 12.22
C GLN A 169 -19.40 15.72 13.70
N LYS A 170 -18.74 16.47 14.60
CA LYS A 170 -18.89 16.35 16.06
C LYS A 170 -18.61 14.93 16.59
N THR A 171 -17.73 14.20 15.91
CA THR A 171 -17.26 12.88 16.31
C THR A 171 -16.22 13.03 17.42
N PRO A 172 -16.33 12.26 18.52
CA PRO A 172 -15.37 12.31 19.61
C PRO A 172 -13.99 11.87 19.14
N LYS A 173 -12.95 12.45 19.75
CA LYS A 173 -11.56 12.11 19.48
C LYS A 173 -11.30 10.62 19.79
N PRO A 174 -10.60 9.87 18.90
CA PRO A 174 -10.25 8.49 19.17
C PRO A 174 -9.27 8.38 20.36
N LEU A 175 -9.36 7.28 21.10
CA LEU A 175 -8.41 6.98 22.17
C LEU A 175 -7.06 6.64 21.54
N ILE A 176 -5.99 7.29 22.00
CA ILE A 176 -4.61 6.97 21.63
C ILE A 176 -3.69 7.29 22.80
N ARG A 177 -3.07 6.24 23.34
CA ARG A 177 -2.14 6.30 24.47
C ARG A 177 -0.87 5.61 24.09
N MET A 178 0.25 6.28 24.32
CA MET A 178 1.56 5.75 23.97
C MET A 178 2.55 5.98 25.09
N GLY A 179 3.19 4.89 25.49
CA GLY A 179 4.30 4.86 26.43
C GLY A 179 5.51 4.23 25.76
N GLN A 180 6.63 4.96 25.70
CA GLN A 180 7.92 4.41 25.30
C GLN A 180 8.92 4.69 26.39
N TYR A 181 9.47 3.64 26.98
CA TYR A 181 10.43 3.77 28.07
C TYR A 181 11.56 2.79 27.87
N GLY A 182 12.71 3.14 28.41
CA GLY A 182 13.91 2.38 28.13
C GLY A 182 15.13 2.93 28.82
N ILE A 183 16.21 2.20 28.61
CA ILE A 183 17.53 2.51 29.12
C ILE A 183 18.57 2.18 28.06
N GLU A 184 19.61 3.00 28.01
CA GLU A 184 20.86 2.66 27.36
C GLU A 184 22.03 2.81 28.32
N MET A 185 23.06 2.01 28.12
CA MET A 185 24.28 2.04 28.90
C MET A 185 25.46 1.64 28.04
N GLY A 186 26.58 2.35 28.19
CA GLY A 186 27.86 1.99 27.60
C GLY A 186 28.99 2.11 28.62
N GLY A 187 30.07 1.36 28.39
CA GLY A 187 31.26 1.46 29.22
C GLY A 187 32.30 0.38 28.98
N PRO A 188 33.38 0.35 29.78
CA PRO A 188 34.46 -0.60 29.61
C PRO A 188 34.13 -1.96 30.26
N ILE A 189 34.34 -3.05 29.53
CA ILE A 189 34.58 -4.39 30.12
C ILE A 189 36.04 -4.48 30.57
N LYS A 190 36.96 -4.02 29.70
CA LYS A 190 38.39 -3.84 29.99
C LYS A 190 38.78 -2.46 29.48
N LYS A 191 39.14 -1.55 30.40
CA LYS A 191 39.49 -0.16 30.05
C LYS A 191 40.45 -0.10 28.87
N ASN A 192 40.17 0.79 27.91
CA ASN A 192 40.95 1.02 26.69
C ASN A 192 41.12 -0.22 25.77
N LYS A 193 40.38 -1.31 25.98
CA LYS A 193 40.53 -2.57 25.22
C LYS A 193 39.22 -3.18 24.80
N THR A 194 38.29 -3.38 25.72
CA THR A 194 36.99 -4.03 25.46
C THR A 194 35.88 -3.14 26.01
N PHE A 195 34.90 -2.83 25.17
CA PHE A 195 33.79 -1.96 25.52
C PHE A 195 32.47 -2.66 25.24
N PHE A 196 31.43 -2.32 26.00
CA PHE A 196 30.07 -2.75 25.75
C PHE A 196 29.17 -1.53 25.53
N PHE A 197 28.13 -1.74 24.72
CA PHE A 197 26.98 -0.86 24.63
C PHE A 197 25.71 -1.71 24.60
N GLY A 198 24.69 -1.30 25.35
CA GLY A 198 23.40 -1.98 25.41
C GLY A 198 22.26 -0.98 25.45
N SER A 199 21.15 -1.29 24.78
CA SER A 199 19.91 -0.54 24.87
C SER A 199 18.70 -1.46 24.94
N TYR A 200 17.70 -1.02 25.70
CA TYR A 200 16.38 -1.64 25.81
C TYR A 200 15.32 -0.54 25.68
N GLN A 201 14.35 -0.74 24.80
CA GLN A 201 13.16 0.11 24.71
C GLN A 201 11.90 -0.76 24.66
N ALA A 202 10.97 -0.53 25.56
CA ALA A 202 9.63 -1.06 25.48
C ALA A 202 8.69 -0.06 24.79
N ASN A 203 7.85 -0.55 23.88
CA ASN A 203 6.78 0.21 23.26
C ASN A 203 5.43 -0.35 23.71
N ARG A 204 4.59 0.53 24.27
CA ARG A 204 3.20 0.23 24.61
C ARG A 204 2.31 1.29 23.98
N VAL A 205 1.58 0.90 22.93
CA VAL A 205 0.59 1.76 22.28
C VAL A 205 -0.77 1.10 22.42
N ASP A 206 -1.75 1.87 22.87
CA ASP A 206 -3.15 1.45 22.98
C ASP A 206 -4.00 2.50 22.26
N PHE A 207 -4.80 2.08 21.30
CA PHE A 207 -5.67 2.99 20.55
C PHE A 207 -6.98 2.33 20.16
N THR A 208 -7.95 3.13 19.75
CA THR A 208 -9.22 2.67 19.18
C THR A 208 -9.46 3.32 17.84
N GLN A 209 -10.05 2.59 16.90
CA GLN A 209 -10.41 3.14 15.59
C GLN A 209 -11.86 2.82 15.28
N PRO A 210 -12.63 3.72 14.64
CA PRO A 210 -13.98 3.41 14.17
C PRO A 210 -14.03 2.15 13.29
N ILE A 211 -15.00 1.27 13.55
CA ILE A 211 -15.13 -0.03 12.85
C ILE A 211 -15.40 0.14 11.35
N ASP A 212 -16.15 1.17 10.97
CA ASP A 212 -16.49 1.54 9.60
C ASP A 212 -15.28 1.97 8.77
N GLN A 213 -14.26 2.55 9.41
CA GLN A 213 -12.99 2.87 8.78
C GLN A 213 -12.04 1.67 8.66
N THR A 214 -12.27 0.61 9.44
CA THR A 214 -11.33 -0.50 9.60
C THR A 214 -11.76 -1.76 8.85
N TYR A 215 -13.06 -2.04 8.87
CA TYR A 215 -13.67 -3.23 8.28
C TYR A 215 -14.74 -2.86 7.25
N GLY A 216 -15.46 -1.76 7.48
CA GLY A 216 -16.71 -1.42 6.81
C GLY A 216 -17.84 -1.35 7.83
N ILE A 217 -19.05 -1.04 7.36
CA ILE A 217 -20.23 -0.83 8.22
C ILE A 217 -20.81 -2.19 8.62
N PRO A 218 -20.66 -2.67 9.87
CA PRO A 218 -21.15 -3.98 10.26
C PRO A 218 -22.68 -3.97 10.32
N ILE A 219 -23.32 -4.93 9.64
CA ILE A 219 -24.77 -5.10 9.62
C ILE A 219 -25.16 -6.24 10.55
N VAL A 220 -26.12 -6.00 11.44
CA VAL A 220 -26.67 -6.96 12.40
C VAL A 220 -28.19 -7.00 12.34
N TYR A 221 -28.78 -8.10 12.80
CA TYR A 221 -30.23 -8.21 12.93
C TYR A 221 -30.78 -7.38 14.10
N THR A 222 -31.94 -6.76 13.87
CA THR A 222 -32.84 -6.31 14.93
C THR A 222 -33.27 -7.46 15.85
N ALA A 223 -33.82 -7.12 17.02
CA ALA A 223 -34.29 -8.12 17.98
C ALA A 223 -35.40 -8.98 17.38
N GLU A 224 -36.32 -8.36 16.64
CA GLU A 224 -37.42 -9.02 15.95
C GLU A 224 -36.90 -9.99 14.89
N ALA A 225 -36.07 -9.52 13.96
CA ALA A 225 -35.54 -10.38 12.89
C ALA A 225 -34.75 -11.56 13.45
N ARG A 226 -33.92 -11.35 14.48
CA ARG A 226 -33.17 -12.44 15.14
C ARG A 226 -34.08 -13.50 15.76
N SER A 227 -35.27 -13.13 16.20
CA SER A 227 -36.25 -14.03 16.80
C SER A 227 -37.18 -14.73 15.77
N GLY A 228 -36.97 -14.51 14.47
CA GLY A 228 -37.82 -15.03 13.40
C GLY A 228 -38.98 -14.12 13.00
N VAL A 229 -38.97 -12.86 13.45
CA VAL A 229 -40.04 -11.88 13.16
C VAL A 229 -39.52 -10.86 12.16
N PHE A 230 -39.88 -11.03 10.89
CA PHE A 230 -39.46 -10.14 9.82
C PHE A 230 -40.51 -9.06 9.55
N ARG A 231 -40.10 -7.81 9.37
CA ARG A 231 -40.98 -6.68 9.06
C ARG A 231 -40.79 -6.20 7.62
N TYR A 232 -41.87 -5.86 6.93
CA TYR A 232 -41.78 -5.33 5.57
C TYR A 232 -42.80 -4.24 5.29
N PHE A 233 -42.41 -3.28 4.44
CA PHE A 233 -43.31 -2.22 3.99
C PHE A 233 -44.20 -2.69 2.84
N VAL A 234 -45.50 -2.44 2.96
CA VAL A 234 -46.49 -2.72 1.91
C VAL A 234 -46.83 -1.39 1.23
N PRO A 235 -46.41 -1.15 -0.03
CA PRO A 235 -46.68 0.11 -0.72
C PRO A 235 -48.16 0.27 -1.07
N ASP A 236 -48.63 1.51 -1.14
CA ASP A 236 -49.91 1.88 -1.76
C ASP A 236 -49.60 2.62 -3.08
N PRO A 237 -49.79 1.98 -4.25
CA PRO A 237 -49.57 2.64 -5.54
C PRO A 237 -50.49 3.84 -5.80
N ALA A 238 -51.68 3.86 -5.18
CA ALA A 238 -52.63 4.96 -5.34
C ALA A 238 -52.28 6.14 -4.42
N ASN A 239 -51.74 5.87 -3.22
CA ASN A 239 -51.31 6.89 -2.26
C ASN A 239 -49.88 6.63 -1.75
N PRO A 240 -48.84 6.89 -2.57
CA PRO A 240 -47.46 6.56 -2.22
C PRO A 240 -47.00 7.29 -0.94
N LEU A 241 -46.30 6.56 -0.07
CA LEU A 241 -45.60 7.16 1.06
C LEU A 241 -44.33 7.85 0.54
N VAL A 242 -44.22 9.16 0.75
CA VAL A 242 -43.01 9.92 0.41
C VAL A 242 -42.38 10.43 1.70
N ILE A 243 -41.12 10.05 1.94
CA ILE A 243 -40.32 10.52 3.08
C ILE A 243 -39.09 11.21 2.52
N ASN A 244 -38.84 12.46 2.94
CA ASN A 244 -37.71 13.27 2.47
C ASN A 244 -37.58 13.31 0.93
N GLY A 245 -38.71 13.46 0.22
CA GLY A 245 -38.76 13.49 -1.24
C GLY A 245 -38.55 12.13 -1.94
N THR A 246 -38.36 11.05 -1.18
CA THR A 246 -38.20 9.69 -1.70
C THR A 246 -39.49 8.90 -1.56
N THR A 247 -40.02 8.40 -2.68
CA THR A 247 -41.15 7.46 -2.67
C THR A 247 -40.72 6.10 -2.13
N ILE A 248 -41.32 5.68 -1.03
CA ILE A 248 -41.02 4.40 -0.39
C ILE A 248 -41.87 3.31 -1.05
N THR A 249 -41.19 2.34 -1.67
CA THR A 249 -41.82 1.22 -2.41
C THR A 249 -41.53 -0.15 -1.81
N ARG A 250 -40.65 -0.20 -0.79
CA ARG A 250 -40.13 -1.39 -0.12
C ARG A 250 -39.45 -0.99 1.20
N ASN A 251 -38.87 -1.93 1.92
CA ASN A 251 -38.05 -1.64 3.10
C ASN A 251 -36.97 -0.60 2.79
N ASN A 252 -36.83 0.34 3.70
CA ASN A 252 -35.94 1.46 3.55
C ASN A 252 -35.60 2.00 4.94
N SER A 253 -34.33 2.37 5.15
CA SER A 253 -33.89 3.00 6.40
C SER A 253 -34.66 4.28 6.75
N LEU A 254 -35.23 4.97 5.76
CA LEU A 254 -36.09 6.15 5.98
C LEU A 254 -37.40 5.85 6.73
N LEU A 255 -37.82 4.59 6.83
CA LEU A 255 -39.03 4.19 7.57
C LEU A 255 -38.86 4.27 9.09
N VAL A 256 -37.62 4.34 9.56
CA VAL A 256 -37.27 4.35 10.98
C VAL A 256 -36.42 5.55 11.35
N ASN A 257 -36.47 5.93 12.62
CA ASN A 257 -35.55 6.90 13.18
C ASN A 257 -34.12 6.33 13.10
N PRO A 258 -33.15 7.07 12.53
CA PRO A 258 -31.80 6.56 12.28
C PRO A 258 -31.00 6.24 13.56
N THR A 259 -31.46 6.68 14.73
CA THR A 259 -30.81 6.42 16.03
C THR A 259 -31.56 5.38 16.87
N THR A 260 -32.89 5.40 16.86
CA THR A 260 -33.68 4.51 17.75
C THR A 260 -34.26 3.29 17.05
N GLY A 261 -34.34 3.27 15.72
CA GLY A 261 -35.01 2.20 14.97
C GLY A 261 -36.54 2.22 15.09
N ALA A 262 -37.12 3.17 15.83
CA ALA A 262 -38.57 3.32 15.93
C ALA A 262 -39.14 3.86 14.61
N LEU A 263 -40.34 3.44 14.21
CA LEU A 263 -41.01 3.96 13.02
C LEU A 263 -41.14 5.49 13.09
N VAL A 264 -40.86 6.18 11.98
CA VAL A 264 -41.02 7.64 11.90
C VAL A 264 -42.50 8.03 11.84
N GLY A 265 -42.81 9.27 12.20
CA GLY A 265 -44.18 9.80 12.15
C GLY A 265 -44.80 9.64 10.76
N GLY A 266 -46.03 9.11 10.69
CA GLY A 266 -46.73 8.81 9.44
C GLY A 266 -46.49 7.40 8.89
N VAL A 267 -45.61 6.60 9.51
CA VAL A 267 -45.45 5.17 9.24
C VAL A 267 -46.08 4.38 10.39
N THR A 268 -47.07 3.54 10.09
CA THR A 268 -47.76 2.72 11.08
C THR A 268 -47.59 1.24 10.80
N LEU A 269 -47.82 0.40 11.82
CA LEU A 269 -47.99 -1.03 11.60
C LEU A 269 -49.32 -1.29 10.87
N CYS A 270 -49.36 -2.31 10.02
CA CYS A 270 -50.59 -2.69 9.35
C CYS A 270 -51.63 -3.22 10.36
N PRO A 271 -52.92 -2.89 10.20
CA PRO A 271 -53.96 -3.22 11.17
C PRO A 271 -54.23 -4.73 11.27
N THR A 272 -53.97 -5.48 10.19
CA THR A 272 -54.03 -6.95 10.20
C THR A 272 -52.85 -7.57 9.44
N PRO A 273 -52.57 -8.88 9.63
CA PRO A 273 -51.54 -9.59 8.89
C PRO A 273 -51.80 -9.73 7.38
N THR A 274 -53.02 -9.51 6.90
CA THR A 274 -53.42 -9.76 5.50
C THR A 274 -54.03 -8.55 4.78
N SER A 275 -54.41 -7.48 5.51
CA SER A 275 -55.01 -6.26 4.94
C SER A 275 -54.25 -4.99 5.35
N GLY A 276 -54.48 -3.90 4.62
CA GLY A 276 -53.78 -2.62 4.77
C GLY A 276 -52.66 -2.39 3.76
N LEU A 277 -52.53 -1.14 3.32
CA LEU A 277 -51.46 -0.61 2.44
C LEU A 277 -50.81 0.60 3.13
N ARG A 278 -49.65 1.04 2.64
CA ARG A 278 -48.88 2.17 3.19
C ARG A 278 -48.48 1.98 4.66
N CYS A 279 -48.16 0.74 5.04
CA CYS A 279 -47.88 0.37 6.42
C CYS A 279 -46.78 -0.70 6.50
N VAL A 280 -46.20 -0.88 7.69
CA VAL A 280 -45.22 -1.94 7.97
C VAL A 280 -45.95 -3.18 8.50
N ARG A 281 -45.83 -4.29 7.79
CA ARG A 281 -46.39 -5.59 8.15
C ARG A 281 -45.33 -6.47 8.79
N THR A 282 -45.78 -7.43 9.60
CA THR A 282 -44.91 -8.42 10.24
C THR A 282 -45.18 -9.82 9.69
N TYR A 283 -44.13 -10.57 9.39
CA TYR A 283 -44.10 -11.98 9.02
C TYR A 283 -43.36 -12.76 10.10
N ASP A 284 -44.08 -13.51 10.93
CA ASP A 284 -43.47 -14.38 11.95
C ASP A 284 -43.24 -15.78 11.37
N THR A 285 -41.98 -16.14 11.17
CA THR A 285 -41.55 -17.41 10.58
C THR A 285 -41.83 -18.62 11.48
N ARG A 286 -42.26 -18.42 12.73
CA ARG A 286 -42.51 -19.50 13.70
C ARG A 286 -43.98 -19.96 13.70
N THR A 287 -44.88 -19.16 13.14
CA THR A 287 -46.30 -19.49 13.10
C THR A 287 -46.60 -20.63 12.14
N ALA A 288 -47.54 -21.51 12.49
CA ALA A 288 -47.89 -22.68 11.68
C ALA A 288 -48.37 -22.30 10.25
N GLY A 289 -48.96 -21.11 10.07
CA GLY A 289 -49.38 -20.62 8.75
C GLY A 289 -48.23 -20.14 7.86
N ASN A 290 -47.09 -19.77 8.45
CA ASN A 290 -45.90 -19.28 7.72
C ASN A 290 -44.81 -20.34 7.57
N ASN A 291 -44.77 -21.34 8.48
CA ASN A 291 -43.82 -22.45 8.50
C ASN A 291 -44.57 -23.78 8.55
N ILE A 292 -45.00 -24.22 7.37
CA ILE A 292 -45.88 -25.38 7.19
C ILE A 292 -45.21 -26.71 7.55
N LEU A 293 -43.88 -26.72 7.62
CA LEU A 293 -43.09 -27.90 8.01
C LEU A 293 -42.69 -27.89 9.50
N ALA A 294 -43.21 -26.93 10.29
CA ALA A 294 -42.93 -26.78 11.71
C ALA A 294 -41.42 -26.85 12.06
N ARG A 295 -40.56 -26.32 11.18
CA ARG A 295 -39.11 -26.36 11.37
C ARG A 295 -38.73 -25.52 12.59
N PRO A 296 -37.90 -26.02 13.53
CA PRO A 296 -37.36 -25.20 14.59
C PRO A 296 -36.23 -24.30 14.05
N LEU A 297 -35.92 -23.22 14.78
CA LEU A 297 -34.69 -22.45 14.53
C LEU A 297 -33.46 -23.36 14.67
N ASP A 298 -32.45 -23.14 13.83
CA ASP A 298 -31.27 -23.98 13.82
C ASP A 298 -30.38 -23.66 15.03
N THR A 299 -30.11 -24.66 15.86
CA THR A 299 -29.39 -24.50 17.12
C THR A 299 -27.93 -24.10 16.90
N THR A 300 -27.29 -24.55 15.82
CA THR A 300 -25.91 -24.19 15.48
C THR A 300 -25.81 -22.77 14.95
N VAL A 301 -26.80 -22.32 14.16
CA VAL A 301 -26.87 -20.91 13.77
C VAL A 301 -27.15 -20.02 14.98
N ALA A 302 -28.06 -20.43 15.86
CA ALA A 302 -28.43 -19.64 17.04
C ALA A 302 -27.23 -19.35 17.96
N THR A 303 -26.29 -20.29 18.12
CA THR A 303 -25.06 -20.05 18.91
C THR A 303 -24.14 -19.00 18.29
N LEU A 304 -24.21 -18.77 16.97
CA LEU A 304 -23.46 -17.73 16.27
C LEU A 304 -24.14 -16.36 16.34
N LEU A 305 -25.46 -16.33 16.22
CA LEU A 305 -26.22 -15.07 16.15
C LEU A 305 -26.55 -14.47 17.52
N THR A 306 -26.74 -15.31 18.55
CA THR A 306 -27.14 -14.84 19.89
C THR A 306 -26.13 -13.87 20.52
N PRO A 307 -24.80 -14.11 20.45
CA PRO A 307 -23.81 -13.21 21.02
C PRO A 307 -23.63 -11.88 20.26
N MET A 308 -24.19 -11.76 19.05
CA MET A 308 -24.05 -10.52 18.27
C MET A 308 -24.82 -9.37 18.94
N PRO A 309 -24.30 -8.13 18.96
CA PRO A 309 -25.04 -7.00 19.50
C PRO A 309 -26.27 -6.68 18.63
N LEU A 310 -27.24 -5.96 19.20
CA LEU A 310 -28.33 -5.35 18.44
C LEU A 310 -27.85 -4.07 17.76
N PRO A 311 -28.50 -3.62 16.67
CA PRO A 311 -28.12 -2.37 16.02
C PRO A 311 -28.18 -1.18 16.98
N ASN A 312 -27.21 -0.27 16.85
CA ASN A 312 -27.22 1.02 17.56
C ASN A 312 -27.37 2.22 16.62
N LYS A 313 -27.42 1.97 15.31
CA LYS A 313 -27.68 2.95 14.24
C LYS A 313 -28.45 2.28 13.10
N PHE A 314 -29.36 3.02 12.46
CA PHE A 314 -30.25 2.52 11.40
C PHE A 314 -30.10 3.32 10.10
N THR A 315 -28.94 3.98 9.90
CA THR A 315 -28.62 4.74 8.70
C THR A 315 -28.28 3.86 7.48
N SER A 316 -27.94 2.60 7.73
CA SER A 316 -27.69 1.58 6.69
C SER A 316 -28.34 0.26 7.10
N GLY A 317 -28.44 -0.69 6.16
CA GLY A 317 -29.36 -1.83 6.27
C GLY A 317 -30.76 -1.48 5.74
N ASP A 318 -31.75 -2.31 6.07
CA ASP A 318 -33.13 -2.07 5.63
C ASP A 318 -33.97 -1.29 6.65
N GLY A 319 -33.40 -0.99 7.83
CA GLY A 319 -33.99 -0.20 8.90
C GLY A 319 -34.97 -0.98 9.78
N LEU A 320 -35.65 -1.99 9.24
CA LEU A 320 -36.72 -2.74 9.92
C LEU A 320 -36.24 -4.08 10.47
N ASN A 321 -35.37 -4.78 9.75
CA ASN A 321 -34.87 -6.12 10.07
C ASN A 321 -33.38 -6.12 10.34
N THR A 322 -32.65 -5.27 9.63
CA THR A 322 -31.22 -5.06 9.78
C THR A 322 -30.93 -3.60 10.10
N GLY A 323 -29.92 -3.42 10.92
CA GLY A 323 -29.32 -2.13 11.16
C GLY A 323 -27.82 -2.30 11.35
N THR A 324 -27.15 -1.24 11.75
CA THR A 324 -25.70 -1.20 11.90
C THR A 324 -25.29 -1.17 13.35
N PHE A 325 -24.13 -1.76 13.63
CA PHE A 325 -23.48 -1.65 14.93
C PHE A 325 -22.15 -0.91 14.79
N LEU A 326 -22.15 0.38 15.13
CA LEU A 326 -20.96 1.22 15.07
C LEU A 326 -20.32 1.37 16.45
N TRP A 327 -19.03 1.08 16.54
CA TRP A 327 -18.22 1.25 17.75
C TRP A 327 -16.74 1.42 17.38
N ASN A 328 -15.90 1.68 18.38
CA ASN A 328 -14.46 1.88 18.19
C ASN A 328 -13.68 0.68 18.75
N PRO A 329 -13.42 -0.38 17.95
CA PRO A 329 -12.61 -1.52 18.39
C PRO A 329 -11.22 -1.11 18.91
N PRO A 330 -10.74 -1.76 19.97
CA PRO A 330 -9.41 -1.52 20.51
C PRO A 330 -8.32 -2.16 19.64
N THR A 331 -7.11 -1.61 19.70
CA THR A 331 -5.89 -2.21 19.16
C THR A 331 -4.74 -1.89 20.08
N ALA A 332 -3.84 -2.86 20.25
CA ALA A 332 -2.69 -2.76 21.13
C ALA A 332 -1.42 -3.11 20.39
N ILE A 333 -0.34 -2.36 20.64
CA ILE A 333 0.99 -2.70 20.17
C ILE A 333 1.93 -2.87 21.33
N ARG A 334 2.68 -3.98 21.26
CA ARG A 334 3.57 -4.44 22.30
C ARG A 334 4.90 -4.88 21.71
N GLY A 335 5.97 -4.57 22.41
CA GLY A 335 7.28 -5.01 21.98
C GLY A 335 8.42 -4.44 22.80
N PRO A 336 9.42 -5.23 23.18
CA PRO A 336 10.75 -4.72 23.43
C PRO A 336 11.56 -4.62 22.12
N ALA A 337 12.47 -3.66 22.09
CA ALA A 337 13.58 -3.56 21.16
C ALA A 337 14.88 -3.57 21.97
N ILE A 338 15.81 -4.46 21.59
CA ILE A 338 17.06 -4.70 22.30
C ILE A 338 18.20 -4.53 21.30
N ALA A 339 19.22 -3.77 21.69
CA ALA A 339 20.49 -3.73 21.00
C ALA A 339 21.62 -4.06 21.98
N ALA A 340 22.55 -4.91 21.56
CA ALA A 340 23.77 -5.19 22.29
C ALA A 340 24.96 -5.13 21.33
N ARG A 341 26.06 -4.53 21.77
CA ARG A 341 27.30 -4.43 21.02
C ARG A 341 28.49 -4.61 21.96
N ILE A 342 29.50 -5.35 21.50
CA ILE A 342 30.81 -5.48 22.14
C ILE A 342 31.86 -5.12 21.11
N ASP A 343 32.76 -4.21 21.48
CA ASP A 343 33.92 -3.80 20.69
C ASP A 343 35.19 -4.25 21.41
N HIS A 344 36.15 -4.82 20.67
CA HIS A 344 37.44 -5.25 21.22
C HIS A 344 38.61 -4.86 20.32
N ASN A 345 39.56 -4.14 20.91
CA ASN A 345 40.83 -3.76 20.28
C ASN A 345 41.96 -4.66 20.78
N PHE A 346 42.39 -5.61 19.97
CA PHE A 346 43.51 -6.51 20.33
C PHE A 346 44.82 -5.72 20.41
N ASN A 347 45.13 -4.96 19.34
CA ASN A 347 46.31 -4.10 19.22
C ASN A 347 46.05 -3.00 18.18
N ALA A 348 47.08 -2.20 17.85
CA ALA A 348 46.94 -1.08 16.91
C ALA A 348 46.51 -1.50 15.49
N ASN A 349 46.71 -2.76 15.13
CA ASN A 349 46.46 -3.26 13.80
C ASN A 349 45.19 -4.12 13.72
N ASN A 350 44.58 -4.52 14.84
CA ASN A 350 43.48 -5.49 14.89
C ASN A 350 42.36 -5.03 15.83
N SER A 351 41.17 -4.85 15.29
CA SER A 351 39.95 -4.57 16.04
C SER A 351 38.78 -5.43 15.55
N ILE A 352 37.89 -5.84 16.45
CA ILE A 352 36.67 -6.57 16.14
C ILE A 352 35.48 -5.94 16.87
N PHE A 353 34.29 -5.99 16.26
CA PHE A 353 33.05 -5.78 17.00
C PHE A 353 32.03 -6.87 16.67
N GLY A 354 31.14 -7.13 17.63
CA GLY A 354 29.94 -7.94 17.45
C GLY A 354 28.72 -7.18 17.93
N ARG A 355 27.67 -7.12 17.10
CA ARG A 355 26.45 -6.35 17.34
C ARG A 355 25.22 -7.19 17.01
N TYR A 356 24.30 -7.29 17.97
CA TYR A 356 23.04 -8.02 17.83
C TYR A 356 21.86 -7.11 18.16
N LEU A 357 20.90 -7.05 17.23
CA LEU A 357 19.61 -6.40 17.40
C LEU A 357 18.52 -7.47 17.46
N TRP A 358 17.58 -7.33 18.38
CA TRP A 358 16.41 -8.19 18.47
C TRP A 358 15.18 -7.37 18.88
N SER A 359 14.04 -7.66 18.26
CA SER A 359 12.78 -7.02 18.64
C SER A 359 11.58 -7.89 18.32
N ASP A 360 10.57 -7.81 19.19
CA ASP A 360 9.18 -8.14 18.88
C ASP A 360 8.38 -6.83 18.77
N TYR A 361 7.44 -6.72 17.82
CA TYR A 361 6.57 -5.55 17.67
C TYR A 361 5.17 -6.00 17.20
N ASN A 362 4.45 -6.63 18.11
CA ASN A 362 3.20 -7.33 17.83
C ASN A 362 2.02 -6.36 17.87
N THR A 363 1.11 -6.51 16.90
CA THR A 363 -0.23 -5.89 16.92
C THR A 363 -1.22 -6.92 17.47
N LEU A 364 -1.88 -6.57 18.56
CA LEU A 364 -2.78 -7.41 19.34
C LEU A 364 -4.16 -6.75 19.47
N LYS A 365 -5.18 -7.53 19.85
CA LYS A 365 -6.59 -7.09 19.95
C LYS A 365 -7.23 -6.68 18.61
N GLY A 366 -6.61 -7.04 17.49
CA GLY A 366 -7.05 -6.69 16.15
C GLY A 366 -6.03 -5.86 15.40
N ASP A 367 -5.98 -6.03 14.09
CA ASP A 367 -5.07 -5.29 13.22
C ASP A 367 -5.85 -4.48 12.17
N PRO A 368 -6.02 -3.16 12.41
CA PRO A 368 -6.82 -2.34 11.54
C PRO A 368 -6.20 -2.13 10.16
N LEU A 369 -4.87 -2.22 10.06
CA LEU A 369 -4.14 -2.03 8.79
C LEU A 369 -4.52 -3.08 7.74
N ASN A 370 -4.77 -4.30 8.20
CA ASN A 370 -5.02 -5.44 7.33
C ASN A 370 -6.49 -5.90 7.39
N GLY A 371 -7.40 -5.02 7.85
CA GLY A 371 -8.84 -5.28 7.90
C GLY A 371 -9.25 -6.36 8.90
N ARG A 372 -8.53 -6.47 10.03
CA ARG A 372 -8.72 -7.55 11.02
C ARG A 372 -9.06 -7.02 12.43
N PRO A 373 -10.01 -6.10 12.58
CA PRO A 373 -10.37 -5.62 13.91
C PRO A 373 -11.12 -6.70 14.71
N GLN A 374 -11.40 -6.38 15.96
CA GLN A 374 -12.51 -6.98 16.67
C GLN A 374 -13.83 -6.48 16.06
N LEU A 375 -14.69 -7.38 15.57
CA LEU A 375 -15.93 -6.95 14.91
C LEU A 375 -16.98 -6.47 15.91
N TYR A 376 -17.16 -7.19 17.02
CA TYR A 376 -18.13 -6.85 18.08
C TYR A 376 -17.46 -6.86 19.46
N PRO A 377 -17.99 -6.10 20.44
CA PRO A 377 -17.51 -6.17 21.83
C PRO A 377 -17.47 -7.62 22.33
N ASP A 378 -16.43 -7.94 23.09
CA ASP A 378 -16.14 -9.26 23.65
C ASP A 378 -15.96 -10.43 22.66
N SER A 379 -16.06 -10.21 21.34
CA SER A 379 -15.63 -11.19 20.34
C SER A 379 -14.10 -11.24 20.22
N PRO A 380 -13.51 -12.37 19.81
CA PRO A 380 -12.11 -12.38 19.35
C PRO A 380 -11.91 -11.40 18.20
N ALA A 381 -10.68 -10.89 18.05
CA ALA A 381 -10.32 -10.16 16.86
C ALA A 381 -10.28 -11.09 15.64
N PHE A 382 -10.56 -10.54 14.47
CA PHE A 382 -10.40 -11.27 13.20
C PHE A 382 -8.97 -11.68 12.91
N GLY A 383 -7.98 -11.09 13.58
CA GLY A 383 -6.59 -11.44 13.39
C GLY A 383 -5.64 -10.53 14.16
N GLU A 384 -4.42 -11.01 14.35
CA GLU A 384 -3.31 -10.32 15.00
C GLU A 384 -2.07 -10.41 14.11
N VAL A 385 -1.07 -9.56 14.38
CA VAL A 385 0.18 -9.58 13.61
C VAL A 385 1.38 -9.65 14.53
N PHE A 386 2.13 -10.74 14.42
CA PHE A 386 3.37 -10.94 15.15
C PHE A 386 4.56 -10.55 14.26
N ARG A 387 5.46 -9.73 14.80
CA ARG A 387 6.62 -9.19 14.06
C ARG A 387 7.86 -9.45 14.87
N ARG A 388 8.64 -10.45 14.48
CA ARG A 388 9.92 -10.76 15.12
C ARG A 388 11.06 -10.46 14.19
N THR A 389 12.08 -9.77 14.68
CA THR A 389 13.24 -9.38 13.88
C THR A 389 14.54 -9.62 14.63
N SER A 390 15.59 -10.00 13.90
CA SER A 390 16.95 -10.04 14.41
C SER A 390 17.98 -9.64 13.34
N ASN A 391 19.00 -8.90 13.75
CA ASN A 391 20.12 -8.50 12.89
C ASN A 391 21.44 -8.72 13.64
N LEU A 392 22.36 -9.47 13.03
CA LEU A 392 23.68 -9.75 13.59
C LEU A 392 24.75 -9.21 12.64
N ALA A 393 25.74 -8.50 13.18
CA ALA A 393 26.99 -8.22 12.49
C ALA A 393 28.19 -8.59 13.34
N LEU A 394 29.19 -9.16 12.69
CA LEU A 394 30.54 -9.37 13.19
C LEU A 394 31.48 -8.72 12.18
N SER A 395 32.19 -7.67 12.59
CA SER A 395 33.18 -7.00 11.73
C SER A 395 34.56 -7.09 12.32
N TYR A 396 35.54 -7.45 11.49
CA TYR A 396 36.95 -7.51 11.80
C TYR A 396 37.71 -6.57 10.88
N ARG A 397 38.45 -5.64 11.48
CA ARG A 397 39.28 -4.67 10.76
C ARG A 397 40.75 -4.92 11.03
N ARG A 398 41.53 -5.05 9.96
CA ARG A 398 42.98 -5.20 9.96
C ARG A 398 43.66 -4.02 9.27
N VAL A 399 44.51 -3.31 10.00
CA VAL A 399 45.48 -2.37 9.41
C VAL A 399 46.73 -3.19 9.07
N ILE A 400 46.91 -3.53 7.80
CA ILE A 400 48.07 -4.31 7.32
C ILE A 400 49.31 -3.41 7.28
N SER A 401 49.12 -2.16 6.84
CA SER A 401 50.11 -1.08 6.92
C SER A 401 49.35 0.25 7.02
N PRO A 402 50.01 1.40 7.33
CA PRO A 402 49.37 2.72 7.30
C PRO A 402 48.70 3.07 5.96
N ARG A 403 49.02 2.33 4.90
CA ARG A 403 48.50 2.51 3.54
C ARG A 403 47.51 1.43 3.12
N VAL A 404 47.34 0.35 3.88
CA VAL A 404 46.51 -0.81 3.50
C VAL A 404 45.64 -1.22 4.67
N VAL A 405 44.33 -1.03 4.52
CA VAL A 405 43.31 -1.38 5.51
C VAL A 405 42.30 -2.32 4.87
N ASN A 406 42.02 -3.43 5.55
CA ASN A 406 40.97 -4.36 5.17
C ASN A 406 39.92 -4.46 6.29
N GLU A 407 38.65 -4.51 5.90
CA GLU A 407 37.53 -4.72 6.80
C GLU A 407 36.63 -5.82 6.23
N PHE A 408 36.53 -6.91 6.99
CA PHE A 408 35.65 -8.02 6.70
C PHE A 408 34.46 -8.00 7.66
N THR A 409 33.24 -8.02 7.13
CA THR A 409 32.00 -8.07 7.91
C THR A 409 31.15 -9.26 7.47
N ALA A 410 30.71 -10.07 8.44
CA ALA A 410 29.78 -11.18 8.22
C ALA A 410 28.60 -11.07 9.17
N GLY A 411 27.43 -11.52 8.70
CA GLY A 411 26.23 -11.39 9.51
C GLY A 411 24.99 -11.92 8.82
N TYR A 412 23.84 -11.62 9.42
CA TYR A 412 22.57 -11.89 8.79
C TYR A 412 21.51 -10.88 9.23
N ALA A 413 20.52 -10.72 8.36
CA ALA A 413 19.29 -10.01 8.65
C ALA A 413 18.13 -11.01 8.60
N ARG A 414 17.28 -11.05 9.63
CA ARG A 414 16.08 -11.90 9.65
C ARG A 414 14.86 -11.13 10.14
N PHE A 415 13.76 -11.27 9.42
CA PHE A 415 12.45 -10.83 9.91
C PHE A 415 11.39 -11.88 9.62
N GLY A 416 10.36 -11.91 10.46
CA GLY A 416 9.20 -12.77 10.31
C GLY A 416 7.92 -11.98 10.57
N PHE A 417 6.94 -12.19 9.69
CA PHE A 417 5.57 -11.74 9.89
C PHE A 417 4.66 -12.95 9.97
N LEU A 418 3.85 -13.01 11.02
CA LEU A 418 2.74 -13.95 11.13
C LEU A 418 1.46 -13.12 11.25
N PHE A 419 0.63 -13.24 10.22
CA PHE A 419 -0.66 -12.57 10.10
C PHE A 419 -1.74 -13.60 10.44
N THR A 420 -2.12 -13.71 11.71
CA THR A 420 -3.21 -14.59 12.12
C THR A 420 -4.53 -14.05 11.60
N GLN A 421 -5.47 -14.95 11.35
CA GLN A 421 -6.83 -14.60 10.96
C GLN A 421 -7.77 -15.36 11.88
N GLY A 422 -8.46 -16.39 11.38
CA GLY A 422 -9.32 -17.19 12.23
C GLY A 422 -8.58 -17.95 13.34
N GLU A 423 -7.27 -18.18 13.21
CA GLU A 423 -6.39 -18.69 14.30
C GLU A 423 -6.35 -17.79 15.55
N ALA A 424 -6.74 -16.51 15.44
CA ALA A 424 -6.89 -15.62 16.59
C ALA A 424 -8.13 -15.99 17.44
N ASN A 425 -9.03 -16.83 16.94
CA ASN A 425 -10.13 -17.36 17.71
C ASN A 425 -9.64 -18.51 18.64
N PRO A 426 -9.84 -18.41 19.97
CA PRO A 426 -9.49 -19.49 20.91
C PRO A 426 -10.10 -20.85 20.59
N ALA A 427 -11.18 -20.90 19.81
CA ALA A 427 -11.88 -22.12 19.40
C ALA A 427 -11.39 -22.74 18.07
N TRP A 428 -10.31 -22.23 17.46
CA TRP A 428 -9.78 -22.76 16.19
C TRP A 428 -9.28 -24.20 16.37
N PRO A 429 -10.02 -25.22 15.86
CA PRO A 429 -10.29 -25.41 14.42
C PRO A 429 -11.78 -25.45 14.01
N ASN A 430 -12.71 -24.94 14.82
CA ASN A 430 -14.16 -25.07 14.62
C ASN A 430 -14.87 -23.76 14.23
N VAL A 431 -14.16 -22.78 13.66
CA VAL A 431 -14.80 -21.55 13.17
C VAL A 431 -15.78 -21.90 12.05
N PRO A 432 -17.07 -21.56 12.18
CA PRO A 432 -18.06 -21.94 11.18
C PRO A 432 -17.81 -21.21 9.85
N PRO A 433 -17.81 -21.91 8.70
CA PRO A 433 -17.65 -21.33 7.37
C PRO A 433 -18.89 -20.59 6.85
N PHE A 434 -19.71 -20.05 7.72
CA PHE A 434 -21.03 -19.55 7.35
C PHE A 434 -20.97 -18.08 6.95
N PHE A 435 -21.45 -17.82 5.74
CA PHE A 435 -21.65 -16.49 5.19
C PHE A 435 -23.14 -16.21 5.08
N PHE A 436 -23.68 -15.56 6.11
CA PHE A 436 -25.09 -15.19 6.16
C PHE A 436 -25.40 -14.05 5.20
N THR A 437 -26.56 -14.12 4.56
CA THR A 437 -26.98 -13.05 3.65
C THR A 437 -27.48 -11.86 4.47
N GLY A 438 -26.90 -10.68 4.27
CA GLY A 438 -27.41 -9.42 4.84
C GLY A 438 -26.99 -9.10 6.28
N ILE A 439 -26.12 -9.89 6.91
CA ILE A 439 -25.50 -9.60 8.21
C ILE A 439 -24.04 -10.06 8.25
N ASP A 440 -23.22 -9.42 9.10
CA ASP A 440 -21.81 -9.75 9.28
C ASP A 440 -21.57 -10.68 10.48
N VAL A 441 -20.65 -11.64 10.30
CA VAL A 441 -20.35 -12.68 11.28
C VAL A 441 -19.17 -12.31 12.19
N PRO A 442 -19.12 -12.79 13.45
CA PRO A 442 -18.10 -12.39 14.43
C PRO A 442 -16.75 -13.05 14.17
N TYR A 443 -16.66 -13.95 13.19
CA TYR A 443 -15.48 -14.75 12.93
C TYR A 443 -15.06 -14.66 11.46
N LEU A 444 -13.75 -14.49 11.24
CA LEU A 444 -13.14 -14.56 9.92
C LEU A 444 -12.68 -15.99 9.65
N ASN A 445 -13.29 -16.66 8.67
CA ASN A 445 -12.90 -18.01 8.30
C ASN A 445 -11.90 -17.99 7.14
N THR A 446 -10.68 -17.58 7.46
CA THR A 446 -9.58 -17.51 6.51
C THR A 446 -8.31 -17.94 7.23
N PRO A 447 -7.42 -18.76 6.63
CA PRO A 447 -6.23 -19.25 7.31
C PRO A 447 -5.13 -18.20 7.30
N ARG A 448 -4.18 -18.31 8.24
CA ARG A 448 -3.06 -17.38 8.37
C ARG A 448 -2.28 -17.17 7.07
N THR A 449 -1.57 -16.04 7.04
CA THR A 449 -0.45 -15.83 6.13
C THR A 449 0.81 -15.62 6.98
N ALA A 450 1.93 -16.23 6.60
CA ALA A 450 3.20 -16.05 7.28
C ALA A 450 4.32 -15.92 6.27
N ARG A 451 5.31 -15.07 6.57
CA ARG A 451 6.50 -14.92 5.74
C ARG A 451 7.73 -14.72 6.60
N TRP A 452 8.82 -15.33 6.18
CA TRP A 452 10.12 -15.20 6.80
C TRP A 452 11.16 -14.94 5.73
N VAL A 453 12.01 -13.96 6.01
CA VAL A 453 13.14 -13.65 5.17
C VAL A 453 14.39 -13.73 6.01
N THR A 454 15.38 -14.45 5.52
CA THR A 454 16.73 -14.49 6.11
C THR A 454 17.72 -14.20 5.02
N THR A 455 18.59 -13.22 5.27
CA THR A 455 19.64 -12.81 4.36
C THR A 455 20.98 -12.90 5.06
N PRO A 456 21.64 -14.08 5.05
CA PRO A 456 23.05 -14.16 5.36
C PRO A 456 23.84 -13.29 4.39
N GLN A 457 24.82 -12.56 4.91
CA GLN A 457 25.62 -11.63 4.14
C GLN A 457 27.11 -11.71 4.51
N LEU A 458 27.95 -11.60 3.49
CA LEU A 458 29.40 -11.47 3.60
C LEU A 458 29.83 -10.20 2.85
N LEU A 459 30.64 -9.39 3.49
CA LEU A 459 31.15 -8.12 2.96
C LEU A 459 32.65 -8.06 3.24
N ASP A 460 33.44 -7.68 2.25
CA ASP A 460 34.86 -7.38 2.41
C ASP A 460 35.19 -6.08 1.69
N ASN A 461 35.91 -5.19 2.36
CA ASN A 461 36.32 -3.90 1.85
C ASN A 461 37.83 -3.73 2.05
N LEU A 462 38.57 -3.51 0.97
CA LEU A 462 40.00 -3.23 0.96
C LEU A 462 40.24 -1.79 0.50
N SER A 463 41.01 -1.03 1.26
CA SER A 463 41.46 0.32 0.91
C SER A 463 42.99 0.37 0.86
N VAL A 464 43.53 0.81 -0.27
CA VAL A 464 44.97 0.93 -0.52
C VAL A 464 45.32 2.36 -0.96
N VAL A 465 46.16 3.04 -0.20
CA VAL A 465 46.69 4.37 -0.52
C VAL A 465 48.08 4.25 -1.12
N ARG A 466 48.26 4.68 -2.37
CA ARG A 466 49.55 4.65 -3.06
C ARG A 466 49.79 5.94 -3.85
N GLY A 467 50.71 6.77 -3.36
CA GLY A 467 50.99 8.07 -3.99
C GLY A 467 49.75 8.95 -4.02
N ALA A 468 49.35 9.41 -5.20
CA ALA A 468 48.16 10.23 -5.41
C ALA A 468 46.84 9.43 -5.50
N HIS A 469 46.89 8.10 -5.36
CA HIS A 469 45.77 7.20 -5.57
C HIS A 469 45.25 6.62 -4.25
N VAL A 470 43.92 6.48 -4.17
CA VAL A 470 43.23 5.71 -3.13
C VAL A 470 42.38 4.65 -3.82
N PHE A 471 42.92 3.44 -3.94
CA PHE A 471 42.22 2.30 -4.50
C PHE A 471 41.29 1.71 -3.44
N ARG A 472 40.05 1.43 -3.83
CA ARG A 472 39.13 0.62 -3.03
C ARG A 472 38.60 -0.52 -3.87
N GLY A 473 38.49 -1.69 -3.25
CA GLY A 473 37.86 -2.84 -3.88
C GLY A 473 37.22 -3.71 -2.83
N GLY A 474 36.21 -4.48 -3.24
CA GLY A 474 35.51 -5.32 -2.29
C GLY A 474 34.45 -6.21 -2.91
N ILE A 475 33.90 -7.07 -2.06
CA ILE A 475 32.85 -8.01 -2.39
C ILE A 475 31.67 -7.85 -1.44
N ASN A 476 30.45 -8.04 -1.95
CA ASN A 476 29.24 -8.05 -1.14
C ASN A 476 28.29 -9.15 -1.64
N MET A 477 28.23 -10.23 -0.87
CA MET A 477 27.48 -11.45 -1.16
C MET A 477 26.26 -11.52 -0.25
N ARG A 478 25.06 -11.62 -0.82
CA ARG A 478 23.80 -11.72 -0.08
C ARG A 478 23.02 -12.95 -0.53
N TYR A 479 22.60 -13.76 0.43
CA TYR A 479 21.85 -14.98 0.16
C TYR A 479 20.39 -14.80 0.57
N TYR A 480 19.56 -14.28 -0.33
CA TYR A 480 18.17 -13.96 0.01
C TYR A 480 17.33 -15.25 0.10
N ARG A 481 16.86 -15.61 1.29
CA ARG A 481 16.00 -16.77 1.54
C ARG A 481 14.62 -16.31 1.99
N HIS A 482 13.66 -16.27 1.07
CA HIS A 482 12.26 -15.94 1.36
C HIS A 482 11.44 -17.24 1.45
N VAL A 483 10.71 -17.41 2.55
CA VAL A 483 9.71 -18.46 2.73
C VAL A 483 8.37 -17.79 2.99
N ASP A 484 7.35 -18.14 2.22
CA ASP A 484 5.99 -17.62 2.32
C ASP A 484 5.00 -18.77 2.51
N GLN A 485 4.01 -18.60 3.38
CA GLN A 485 2.93 -19.53 3.65
C GLN A 485 1.59 -18.80 3.62
N ARG A 486 0.60 -19.33 2.88
CA ARG A 486 -0.68 -18.65 2.66
C ARG A 486 -1.88 -19.58 2.75
N GLY A 487 -2.92 -19.11 3.45
CA GLY A 487 -4.29 -19.57 3.30
C GLY A 487 -5.04 -18.96 2.11
N GLN A 488 -4.41 -18.02 1.38
CA GLN A 488 -5.00 -17.33 0.24
C GLN A 488 -4.03 -17.19 -0.94
N PRO A 489 -3.54 -18.30 -1.54
CA PRO A 489 -2.65 -18.22 -2.71
C PRO A 489 -3.31 -17.44 -3.85
N GLY A 490 -2.57 -16.49 -4.45
CA GLY A 490 -3.08 -15.64 -5.53
C GLY A 490 -4.21 -14.68 -5.15
N GLY A 491 -4.58 -14.59 -3.87
CA GLY A 491 -5.74 -13.87 -3.36
C GLY A 491 -7.01 -14.73 -3.22
N ILE A 492 -6.93 -16.05 -3.44
CA ILE A 492 -8.08 -16.96 -3.43
C ILE A 492 -8.15 -17.68 -2.09
N ASN A 493 -9.22 -17.46 -1.31
CA ASN A 493 -9.40 -18.13 -0.01
C ASN A 493 -9.60 -19.64 -0.17
N VAL A 494 -8.78 -20.44 0.52
CA VAL A 494 -8.84 -21.91 0.46
C VAL A 494 -9.86 -22.52 1.43
N THR A 495 -10.33 -21.71 2.37
CA THR A 495 -11.31 -22.16 3.34
C THR A 495 -12.69 -22.35 2.70
N PRO A 496 -13.41 -23.42 3.05
CA PRO A 496 -14.79 -23.60 2.62
C PRO A 496 -15.67 -22.41 3.01
N SER A 497 -16.63 -22.09 2.16
CA SER A 497 -17.61 -21.04 2.33
C SER A 497 -19.00 -21.63 2.10
N VAL A 498 -19.85 -21.59 3.13
CA VAL A 498 -21.24 -22.00 3.08
C VAL A 498 -22.10 -20.75 3.04
N THR A 499 -22.83 -20.53 1.95
CA THR A 499 -23.69 -19.35 1.78
C THR A 499 -25.16 -19.71 2.01
N PHE A 500 -25.96 -18.72 2.38
CA PHE A 500 -27.40 -18.86 2.69
C PHE A 500 -28.29 -18.04 1.74
N SER A 501 -27.80 -17.79 0.51
CA SER A 501 -28.46 -16.93 -0.49
C SER A 501 -29.93 -17.29 -0.74
N GLY A 502 -30.83 -16.33 -0.48
CA GLY A 502 -32.25 -16.44 -0.80
C GLY A 502 -32.55 -16.47 -2.30
N THR A 503 -31.61 -16.02 -3.15
CA THR A 503 -31.76 -16.12 -4.62
C THR A 503 -31.44 -17.53 -5.12
N THR A 504 -30.41 -18.15 -4.57
CA THR A 504 -29.97 -19.51 -4.96
C THR A 504 -30.88 -20.58 -4.37
N ARG A 505 -31.30 -20.41 -3.11
CA ARG A 505 -32.30 -21.26 -2.45
C ARG A 505 -33.49 -20.40 -2.00
N PRO A 506 -34.46 -20.13 -2.88
CA PRO A 506 -35.62 -19.32 -2.52
C PRO A 506 -36.52 -20.02 -1.51
N ALA A 507 -36.99 -19.25 -0.53
CA ALA A 507 -37.98 -19.72 0.43
C ALA A 507 -39.39 -19.84 -0.19
N PHE A 508 -39.63 -19.23 -1.37
CA PHE A 508 -40.94 -19.04 -2.00
C PHE A 508 -40.93 -19.46 -3.49
N ILE A 509 -41.29 -20.72 -3.79
CA ILE A 509 -41.51 -21.25 -5.14
C ILE A 509 -42.75 -22.16 -5.09
N GLY A 510 -43.82 -21.85 -5.84
CA GLY A 510 -45.12 -22.57 -5.77
C GLY A 510 -46.12 -21.97 -4.76
N THR A 511 -47.20 -22.69 -4.43
CA THR A 511 -48.22 -22.25 -3.43
C THR A 511 -47.71 -22.32 -1.99
N THR A 512 -46.75 -23.21 -1.73
CA THR A 512 -45.92 -23.29 -0.52
C THR A 512 -44.48 -23.38 -1.00
N GLY A 513 -43.59 -22.51 -0.51
CA GLY A 513 -42.27 -22.42 -1.07
C GLY A 513 -41.37 -23.61 -0.77
N ASN A 514 -40.27 -23.71 -1.52
CA ASN A 514 -39.38 -24.88 -1.57
C ASN A 514 -38.77 -25.29 -0.21
N SER A 515 -38.70 -24.36 0.73
CA SER A 515 -38.19 -24.63 2.09
C SER A 515 -39.30 -24.88 3.14
N GLY A 516 -40.57 -24.88 2.73
CA GLY A 516 -41.72 -25.05 3.62
C GLY A 516 -42.24 -23.75 4.23
N PHE A 517 -42.06 -22.61 3.55
CA PHE A 517 -42.54 -21.30 4.00
C PHE A 517 -43.53 -20.69 3.00
N THR A 518 -44.54 -20.00 3.48
CA THR A 518 -45.57 -19.38 2.62
C THR A 518 -45.17 -17.96 2.20
N PRO A 519 -45.50 -17.51 0.97
CA PRO A 519 -45.17 -16.15 0.55
C PRO A 519 -45.80 -15.09 1.46
N ALA A 520 -45.01 -14.08 1.86
CA ALA A 520 -45.51 -12.95 2.64
C ALA A 520 -46.46 -12.08 1.79
N PRO A 521 -47.74 -11.87 2.17
CA PRO A 521 -48.70 -11.15 1.34
C PRO A 521 -48.32 -9.67 1.09
N GLY A 522 -48.28 -9.24 -0.17
CA GLY A 522 -48.03 -7.83 -0.53
C GLY A 522 -46.60 -7.36 -0.32
N ILE A 523 -45.65 -8.27 -0.07
CA ILE A 523 -44.22 -7.96 0.03
C ILE A 523 -43.62 -7.59 -1.33
N ASN A 524 -42.67 -6.66 -1.35
CA ASN A 524 -41.89 -6.35 -2.55
C ASN A 524 -40.95 -7.53 -2.91
N ALA A 525 -40.69 -7.77 -4.19
CA ALA A 525 -39.82 -8.86 -4.65
C ALA A 525 -38.40 -8.83 -4.03
N THR A 526 -37.81 -7.65 -3.82
CA THR A 526 -36.50 -7.54 -3.15
C THR A 526 -36.59 -7.95 -1.68
N ASP A 527 -37.60 -7.46 -0.97
CA ASP A 527 -37.80 -7.79 0.46
C ASP A 527 -38.20 -9.26 0.64
N ALA A 528 -38.89 -9.85 -0.34
CA ALA A 528 -39.16 -11.29 -0.38
C ALA A 528 -37.86 -12.10 -0.46
N THR A 529 -36.92 -11.71 -1.32
CA THR A 529 -35.60 -12.34 -1.38
C THR A 529 -34.83 -12.16 -0.08
N ASN A 530 -34.89 -10.96 0.52
CA ASN A 530 -34.26 -10.68 1.82
C ASN A 530 -34.85 -11.54 2.94
N LEU A 531 -36.18 -11.65 3.02
CA LEU A 531 -36.88 -12.55 3.93
C LEU A 531 -36.47 -14.01 3.70
N GLY A 532 -36.34 -14.43 2.44
CA GLY A 532 -35.82 -15.76 2.12
C GLY A 532 -34.40 -15.98 2.63
N GLY A 533 -33.52 -14.98 2.53
CA GLY A 533 -32.20 -14.99 3.14
C GLY A 533 -32.24 -15.07 4.67
N VAL A 534 -33.14 -14.33 5.33
CA VAL A 534 -33.34 -14.41 6.79
C VAL A 534 -33.81 -15.78 7.21
N ILE A 535 -34.79 -16.36 6.52
CA ILE A 535 -35.26 -17.73 6.72
C ILE A 535 -34.09 -18.70 6.57
N ASN A 536 -33.32 -18.61 5.49
CA ASN A 536 -32.19 -19.50 5.26
C ASN A 536 -31.15 -19.39 6.37
N ASN A 537 -30.79 -18.16 6.78
CA ASN A 537 -29.88 -17.91 7.88
C ASN A 537 -30.39 -18.57 9.16
N LEU A 538 -31.57 -18.18 9.66
CA LEU A 538 -32.11 -18.58 10.97
C LEU A 538 -32.45 -20.07 11.10
N TYR A 539 -32.93 -20.69 10.02
CA TYR A 539 -33.32 -22.09 9.99
C TYR A 539 -32.19 -23.00 9.49
N GLY A 540 -30.98 -22.46 9.32
CA GLY A 540 -29.80 -23.22 8.92
C GLY A 540 -30.02 -23.96 7.61
N LEU A 541 -30.49 -23.25 6.57
CA LEU A 541 -30.74 -23.79 5.23
C LEU A 541 -29.69 -23.25 4.24
N PRO A 542 -28.52 -23.91 4.12
CA PRO A 542 -27.52 -23.52 3.15
C PRO A 542 -28.08 -23.47 1.73
N ALA A 543 -27.50 -22.61 0.91
CA ALA A 543 -27.79 -22.46 -0.50
C ALA A 543 -26.64 -22.97 -1.39
N SER A 544 -25.40 -22.83 -0.92
CA SER A 544 -24.23 -23.39 -1.61
C SER A 544 -23.06 -23.62 -0.67
N VAL A 545 -22.15 -24.51 -1.08
CA VAL A 545 -20.80 -24.63 -0.52
C VAL A 545 -19.80 -24.44 -1.63
N THR A 546 -18.83 -23.56 -1.41
CA THR A 546 -17.68 -23.38 -2.28
C THR A 546 -16.43 -23.67 -1.48
N GLN A 547 -15.52 -24.48 -2.04
CA GLN A 547 -14.21 -24.76 -1.44
C GLN A 547 -13.14 -24.75 -2.51
N VAL A 548 -12.00 -24.15 -2.19
CA VAL A 548 -10.84 -24.15 -3.07
C VAL A 548 -9.81 -25.14 -2.54
N PHE A 549 -9.31 -25.99 -3.44
CA PHE A 549 -8.31 -27.00 -3.15
C PHE A 549 -6.96 -26.56 -3.68
N ILE A 550 -5.91 -26.70 -2.87
CA ILE A 550 -4.52 -26.50 -3.29
C ILE A 550 -4.00 -27.82 -3.86
N SER A 551 -3.32 -27.77 -5.00
CA SER A 551 -2.66 -28.95 -5.56
C SER A 551 -1.27 -29.19 -4.98
N ASN A 552 -0.86 -30.44 -4.99
CA ASN A 552 0.54 -30.83 -5.01
C ASN A 552 0.89 -31.19 -6.47
N LEU A 553 1.43 -30.22 -7.22
CA LEU A 553 1.75 -30.40 -8.64
C LEU A 553 2.78 -31.53 -8.89
N ALA A 554 3.64 -31.83 -7.92
CA ALA A 554 4.62 -32.92 -8.03
C ALA A 554 3.97 -34.30 -7.88
N GLN A 555 2.90 -34.41 -7.10
CA GLN A 555 2.13 -35.65 -6.91
C GLN A 555 0.91 -35.75 -7.83
N ASP A 556 0.63 -34.69 -8.61
CA ASP A 556 -0.55 -34.57 -9.48
C ASP A 556 -1.88 -34.85 -8.76
N THR A 557 -2.02 -34.32 -7.54
CA THR A 557 -3.22 -34.47 -6.70
C THR A 557 -3.64 -33.16 -6.05
N PHE A 558 -4.93 -33.04 -5.72
CA PHE A 558 -5.44 -31.98 -4.86
C PHE A 558 -5.42 -32.43 -3.40
N LEU A 559 -4.94 -31.54 -2.51
CA LEU A 559 -4.85 -31.79 -1.09
C LEU A 559 -6.19 -31.45 -0.40
N PRO A 560 -6.60 -32.20 0.63
CA PRO A 560 -7.78 -31.85 1.42
C PRO A 560 -7.59 -30.49 2.12
N TYR A 561 -8.68 -29.83 2.50
CA TYR A 561 -8.60 -28.56 3.23
C TYR A 561 -7.82 -28.67 4.55
N LYS A 562 -7.98 -29.78 5.27
CA LYS A 562 -7.25 -30.04 6.52
C LYS A 562 -6.94 -31.52 6.71
N THR A 563 -5.87 -31.80 7.43
CA THR A 563 -5.49 -33.13 7.93
C THR A 563 -5.38 -33.06 9.44
N GLY A 564 -6.31 -33.72 10.16
CA GLY A 564 -6.47 -33.52 11.60
C GLY A 564 -6.82 -32.06 11.92
N ASN A 565 -6.01 -31.41 12.76
CA ASN A 565 -6.16 -30.00 13.15
C ASN A 565 -5.33 -29.03 12.29
N ASN A 566 -4.57 -29.53 11.31
CA ASN A 566 -3.73 -28.70 10.45
C ASN A 566 -4.44 -28.38 9.15
N ILE A 567 -4.62 -27.09 8.86
CA ILE A 567 -5.15 -26.61 7.58
C ILE A 567 -4.03 -26.65 6.54
N THR A 568 -4.38 -27.05 5.32
CA THR A 568 -3.49 -27.02 4.17
C THR A 568 -3.22 -25.57 3.78
N LEU A 569 -1.97 -25.16 3.91
CA LEU A 569 -1.48 -23.85 3.49
C LEU A 569 -0.61 -24.03 2.25
N TYR A 570 -0.72 -23.09 1.30
CA TYR A 570 0.23 -23.00 0.21
C TYR A 570 1.56 -22.51 0.78
N ALA A 571 2.64 -23.25 0.53
CA ALA A 571 3.98 -22.87 0.95
C ALA A 571 4.84 -22.64 -0.29
N GLU A 572 5.71 -21.63 -0.24
CA GLU A 572 6.59 -21.27 -1.34
C GLU A 572 7.94 -20.80 -0.79
N LYS A 573 9.03 -21.09 -1.51
CA LYS A 573 10.39 -20.70 -1.13
C LYS A 573 11.10 -20.09 -2.32
N HIS A 574 11.55 -18.85 -2.19
CA HIS A 574 12.31 -18.16 -3.22
C HIS A 574 13.74 -17.85 -2.77
N ASN A 575 14.68 -18.10 -3.67
CA ASN A 575 16.07 -17.73 -3.55
C ASN A 575 16.39 -16.61 -4.55
N LEU A 576 16.95 -15.50 -4.07
CA LEU A 576 17.35 -14.35 -4.91
C LEU A 576 18.76 -13.90 -4.51
N ASP A 577 19.74 -14.76 -4.80
CA ASP A 577 21.13 -14.51 -4.42
C ASP A 577 21.72 -13.32 -5.18
N GLN A 578 22.63 -12.59 -4.54
CA GLN A 578 23.29 -11.43 -5.13
C GLN A 578 24.80 -11.53 -4.90
N TYR A 579 25.55 -11.44 -5.99
CA TYR A 579 27.01 -11.47 -5.98
C TYR A 579 27.53 -10.17 -6.56
N ASN A 580 28.05 -9.30 -5.69
CA ASN A 580 28.49 -7.98 -6.10
C ASN A 580 29.98 -7.81 -5.87
N PHE A 581 30.63 -7.21 -6.86
CA PHE A 581 32.05 -6.89 -6.86
C PHE A 581 32.22 -5.43 -7.21
N TYR A 582 33.19 -4.75 -6.61
CA TYR A 582 33.49 -3.39 -7.01
C TYR A 582 34.97 -3.09 -6.95
N PHE A 583 35.37 -2.13 -7.77
CA PHE A 583 36.68 -1.51 -7.72
C PHE A 583 36.53 -0.03 -8.06
N GLN A 584 37.29 0.83 -7.39
CA GLN A 584 37.39 2.24 -7.68
C GLN A 584 38.75 2.81 -7.31
N ASP A 585 39.10 3.92 -7.93
CA ASP A 585 40.25 4.74 -7.63
C ASP A 585 39.81 6.20 -7.41
N GLU A 586 40.25 6.79 -6.30
CA GLU A 586 40.22 8.24 -6.08
C GLU A 586 41.62 8.80 -6.36
N TRP A 587 41.80 9.35 -7.56
CA TRP A 587 43.07 9.89 -8.03
C TRP A 587 43.13 11.41 -7.86
N LYS A 588 44.01 11.87 -6.98
CA LYS A 588 44.37 13.29 -6.84
C LYS A 588 45.32 13.71 -7.97
N VAL A 589 44.77 14.00 -9.15
CA VAL A 589 45.52 14.50 -10.31
C VAL A 589 46.36 15.73 -9.95
N ARG A 590 45.78 16.63 -9.14
CA ARG A 590 46.44 17.79 -8.52
C ARG A 590 45.88 17.97 -7.11
N PRO A 591 46.55 18.73 -6.21
CA PRO A 591 46.04 18.99 -4.86
C PRO A 591 44.61 19.56 -4.81
N ASN A 592 44.17 20.21 -5.89
CA ASN A 592 42.87 20.82 -6.02
C ASN A 592 41.97 20.19 -7.11
N LEU A 593 42.36 19.05 -7.69
CA LEU A 593 41.59 18.31 -8.70
C LEU A 593 41.66 16.80 -8.41
N THR A 594 40.52 16.21 -8.09
CA THR A 594 40.37 14.77 -7.86
C THR A 594 39.47 14.15 -8.92
N LEU A 595 39.94 13.07 -9.53
CA LEU A 595 39.16 12.21 -10.42
C LEU A 595 38.80 10.93 -9.65
N ASN A 596 37.56 10.49 -9.77
CA ASN A 596 37.07 9.24 -9.22
C ASN A 596 36.55 8.41 -10.37
N TYR A 597 37.06 7.20 -10.51
CA TYR A 597 36.54 6.27 -11.48
C TYR A 597 36.54 4.87 -10.92
N GLY A 598 35.55 4.09 -11.30
CA GLY A 598 35.39 2.72 -10.84
C GLY A 598 34.26 2.04 -11.56
N ALA A 599 34.06 0.78 -11.20
CA ALA A 599 32.93 0.01 -11.68
C ALA A 599 32.45 -0.94 -10.60
N ARG A 600 31.15 -1.21 -10.64
CA ARG A 600 30.50 -2.23 -9.83
C ARG A 600 29.88 -3.26 -10.75
N TRP A 601 30.11 -4.54 -10.48
CA TRP A 601 29.47 -5.64 -11.18
C TRP A 601 28.44 -6.28 -10.25
N GLU A 602 27.16 -6.25 -10.65
CA GLU A 602 26.04 -6.77 -9.86
C GLU A 602 25.42 -8.01 -10.51
N VAL A 603 25.82 -9.20 -10.07
CA VAL A 603 25.25 -10.45 -10.56
C VAL A 603 24.06 -10.82 -9.69
N ASN A 604 22.85 -10.63 -10.24
CA ASN A 604 21.57 -10.90 -9.58
C ASN A 604 20.78 -11.95 -10.39
N PRO A 605 21.03 -13.27 -10.22
CA PRO A 605 20.36 -14.31 -10.99
C PRO A 605 18.83 -14.34 -10.79
N PRO A 606 18.07 -14.90 -11.74
CA PRO A 606 16.63 -15.11 -11.59
C PRO A 606 16.27 -15.92 -10.35
N ALA A 607 15.08 -15.65 -9.81
CA ALA A 607 14.51 -16.45 -8.73
C ALA A 607 14.34 -17.92 -9.15
N ASN A 608 14.84 -18.86 -8.34
CA ASN A 608 15.10 -20.23 -8.81
C ASN A 608 14.56 -21.39 -7.95
N THR A 609 13.57 -21.17 -7.08
CA THR A 609 13.00 -22.27 -6.28
C THR A 609 11.49 -22.12 -6.03
N SER A 610 10.86 -23.29 -5.84
CA SER A 610 9.55 -23.60 -5.23
C SER A 610 9.71 -24.90 -4.43
N PRO A 611 8.90 -25.20 -3.38
CA PRO A 611 8.97 -26.46 -2.63
C PRO A 611 8.74 -27.73 -3.47
N HIS A 612 8.30 -27.60 -4.73
CA HIS A 612 8.10 -28.71 -5.69
C HIS A 612 9.26 -28.90 -6.68
N ALA A 613 10.45 -28.38 -6.38
CA ALA A 613 11.68 -28.43 -7.19
C ALA A 613 11.68 -27.66 -8.54
N ASN A 614 10.51 -27.41 -9.16
CA ASN A 614 10.36 -26.62 -10.38
C ASN A 614 9.38 -25.46 -10.19
N VAL A 615 9.55 -24.39 -10.96
CA VAL A 615 8.54 -23.33 -11.17
C VAL A 615 7.75 -23.66 -12.45
N TYR A 616 6.59 -23.03 -12.67
CA TYR A 616 5.79 -23.26 -13.88
C TYR A 616 5.66 -21.97 -14.69
N VAL A 617 6.06 -22.03 -15.96
CA VAL A 617 6.04 -20.90 -16.90
C VAL A 617 5.24 -21.25 -18.15
N ALA A 618 4.79 -20.24 -18.90
CA ALA A 618 4.12 -20.48 -20.17
C ALA A 618 5.06 -21.16 -21.18
N ALA A 619 4.62 -22.24 -21.82
CA ALA A 619 5.41 -23.01 -22.77
C ALA A 619 5.62 -22.30 -24.12
N THR A 620 4.71 -21.39 -24.46
CA THR A 620 4.73 -20.60 -25.69
C THR A 620 4.46 -19.12 -25.37
N PRO A 621 4.92 -18.20 -26.23
CA PRO A 621 4.57 -16.79 -26.11
C PRO A 621 3.04 -16.59 -26.08
N ILE A 622 2.59 -15.79 -25.12
CA ILE A 622 1.16 -15.46 -24.96
C ILE A 622 0.79 -14.37 -25.98
N ALA A 623 -0.43 -14.44 -26.53
CA ALA A 623 -0.91 -13.40 -27.45
C ALA A 623 -0.92 -12.03 -26.77
N GLY A 624 -0.36 -11.01 -27.43
CA GLY A 624 -0.21 -9.66 -26.88
C GLY A 624 1.15 -9.34 -26.25
N THR A 625 2.15 -10.23 -26.33
CA THR A 625 3.52 -9.96 -25.84
C THR A 625 4.39 -9.20 -26.86
N PRO A 626 5.27 -8.26 -26.46
CA PRO A 626 6.14 -7.53 -27.38
C PRO A 626 7.36 -8.35 -27.87
N LEU A 627 7.46 -8.55 -29.20
CA LEU A 627 8.60 -9.01 -30.05
C LEU A 627 9.03 -10.50 -30.10
N PRO A 628 9.47 -11.02 -31.28
CA PRO A 628 9.31 -10.57 -32.66
C PRO A 628 8.43 -11.55 -33.46
N ALA A 629 7.18 -11.70 -33.06
CA ALA A 629 6.12 -12.18 -33.95
C ALA A 629 4.83 -11.74 -33.29
N THR A 630 4.09 -10.82 -33.91
CA THR A 630 2.71 -10.52 -33.53
C THR A 630 1.97 -11.85 -33.54
N PRO A 631 1.52 -12.39 -32.40
CA PRO A 631 0.61 -13.52 -32.44
C PRO A 631 -0.63 -12.98 -33.12
N VAL A 632 -0.96 -13.53 -34.29
CA VAL A 632 -2.13 -13.11 -35.05
C VAL A 632 -3.31 -13.18 -34.10
N VAL A 633 -4.00 -12.05 -33.89
CA VAL A 633 -5.19 -11.90 -33.02
C VAL A 633 -6.28 -12.94 -33.34
N ASN A 634 -6.13 -13.69 -34.43
CA ASN A 634 -7.04 -14.71 -34.93
C ASN A 634 -6.51 -16.17 -34.90
N GLN A 635 -5.32 -16.47 -34.34
CA GLN A 635 -4.83 -17.85 -34.16
C GLN A 635 -4.07 -18.12 -32.83
N PRO A 636 -4.67 -17.92 -31.64
CA PRO A 636 -4.05 -18.42 -30.41
C PRO A 636 -4.29 -19.93 -30.28
N GLY A 637 -3.21 -20.72 -30.34
CA GLY A 637 -3.22 -22.07 -29.77
C GLY A 637 -3.42 -22.02 -28.25
N ALA A 638 -3.75 -23.14 -27.63
CA ALA A 638 -3.90 -23.18 -26.17
C ALA A 638 -2.54 -22.92 -25.49
N VAL A 639 -2.44 -21.85 -24.70
CA VAL A 639 -1.30 -21.60 -23.81
C VAL A 639 -1.29 -22.69 -22.74
N SER A 640 -0.18 -23.40 -22.65
CA SER A 640 0.09 -24.43 -21.64
C SER A 640 1.22 -23.98 -20.72
N PHE A 641 1.24 -24.51 -19.50
CA PHE A 641 2.29 -24.26 -18.52
C PHE A 641 3.17 -25.49 -18.32
N VAL A 642 4.49 -25.28 -18.29
CA VAL A 642 5.50 -26.35 -18.17
C VAL A 642 6.47 -26.08 -17.02
N PRO A 643 7.03 -27.14 -16.41
CA PRO A 643 8.08 -26.99 -15.40
C PRO A 643 9.33 -26.29 -15.97
N ALA A 644 9.91 -25.38 -15.19
CA ALA A 644 11.17 -24.68 -15.48
C ALA A 644 12.00 -24.50 -14.20
N LYS A 645 13.29 -24.17 -14.37
CA LYS A 645 14.21 -23.89 -13.25
C LYS A 645 14.08 -22.46 -12.70
N HIS A 646 13.69 -21.53 -13.55
CA HIS A 646 13.61 -20.09 -13.27
C HIS A 646 12.28 -19.52 -13.73
N TRP A 647 11.80 -18.48 -13.04
CA TRP A 647 10.54 -17.79 -13.39
C TRP A 647 10.64 -17.01 -14.71
N TYR A 648 11.84 -16.61 -15.08
CA TYR A 648 12.21 -15.92 -16.30
C TYR A 648 13.69 -16.17 -16.57
N GLU A 649 14.10 -16.02 -17.82
CA GLU A 649 15.49 -15.95 -18.21
C GLU A 649 15.96 -14.48 -18.16
N GLY A 650 17.26 -14.28 -17.98
CA GLY A 650 17.84 -12.95 -18.17
C GLY A 650 19.36 -12.94 -18.19
N SER A 651 19.89 -11.92 -18.87
CA SER A 651 21.32 -11.69 -19.00
C SER A 651 21.81 -10.75 -17.89
N PHE A 652 22.02 -11.30 -16.69
CA PHE A 652 22.47 -10.54 -15.52
C PHE A 652 23.99 -10.40 -15.44
N ASN A 653 24.73 -11.12 -16.30
CA ASN A 653 26.19 -11.12 -16.32
C ASN A 653 26.78 -9.80 -16.86
N GLY A 654 26.01 -9.01 -17.62
CA GLY A 654 26.45 -7.74 -18.20
C GLY A 654 26.23 -6.49 -17.32
N ALA A 655 25.82 -6.67 -16.07
CA ALA A 655 25.43 -5.60 -15.15
C ALA A 655 26.63 -4.83 -14.57
N ILE A 656 27.40 -4.18 -15.43
CA ILE A 656 28.55 -3.36 -15.06
C ILE A 656 28.08 -1.91 -14.94
N GLY A 657 28.11 -1.38 -13.71
CA GLY A 657 27.78 0.00 -13.37
C GLY A 657 29.05 0.83 -13.25
N PRO A 658 29.51 1.52 -14.31
CA PRO A 658 30.62 2.46 -14.20
C PRO A 658 30.24 3.62 -13.27
N ARG A 659 31.25 4.13 -12.55
CA ARG A 659 31.17 5.32 -11.71
C ARG A 659 32.25 6.28 -12.17
N LEU A 660 31.86 7.51 -12.50
CA LEU A 660 32.76 8.58 -12.91
C LEU A 660 32.42 9.82 -12.08
N GLY A 661 33.45 10.46 -11.54
CA GLY A 661 33.33 11.64 -10.71
C GLY A 661 34.52 12.54 -10.85
N LEU A 662 34.29 13.85 -10.84
CA LEU A 662 35.32 14.87 -10.81
C LEU A 662 34.98 15.86 -9.70
N ALA A 663 35.96 16.20 -8.88
CA ALA A 663 35.86 17.23 -7.87
C ALA A 663 37.03 18.22 -8.06
N TYR A 664 36.69 19.50 -8.29
CA TYR A 664 37.64 20.57 -8.54
C TYR A 664 37.43 21.71 -7.55
N SER A 665 38.50 22.11 -6.87
CA SER A 665 38.54 23.22 -5.92
C SER A 665 39.31 24.39 -6.55
N PRO A 666 38.64 25.41 -7.10
CA PRO A 666 39.34 26.54 -7.70
C PRO A 666 40.16 27.31 -6.65
N ASP A 667 41.37 27.75 -7.02
CA ASP A 667 42.28 28.52 -6.15
C ASP A 667 42.72 29.80 -6.88
N PHE A 668 41.76 30.68 -7.17
CA PHE A 668 42.05 31.99 -7.76
C PHE A 668 42.64 32.90 -6.68
N LYS A 669 43.74 33.60 -6.98
CA LYS A 669 44.46 34.44 -6.00
C LYS A 669 43.91 35.86 -5.85
N SER A 670 43.26 36.42 -6.88
CA SER A 670 42.69 37.77 -6.85
C SER A 670 41.64 37.97 -7.96
N GLY A 671 40.99 39.14 -8.01
CA GLY A 671 40.03 39.52 -9.05
C GLY A 671 38.60 39.01 -8.85
N PHE A 672 37.77 39.13 -9.88
CA PHE A 672 36.35 38.73 -9.85
C PHE A 672 36.17 37.24 -9.52
N LEU A 673 36.97 36.37 -10.12
CA LEU A 673 36.91 34.93 -9.89
C LEU A 673 37.27 34.55 -8.44
N HIS A 674 38.20 35.27 -7.80
CA HIS A 674 38.48 35.08 -6.37
C HIS A 674 37.28 35.49 -5.49
N ARG A 675 36.57 36.58 -5.83
CA ARG A 675 35.33 36.95 -5.10
C ARG A 675 34.23 35.88 -5.27
N LEU A 676 34.14 35.30 -6.46
CA LEU A 676 33.11 34.31 -6.81
C LEU A 676 33.39 32.89 -6.28
N PHE A 677 34.66 32.46 -6.23
CA PHE A 677 35.04 31.09 -5.84
C PHE A 677 35.83 31.02 -4.52
N GLY A 678 36.38 32.14 -4.04
CA GLY A 678 37.27 32.18 -2.89
C GLY A 678 38.69 31.72 -3.23
N GLY A 679 39.52 31.59 -2.19
CA GLY A 679 40.82 30.93 -2.28
C GLY A 679 40.70 29.41 -2.19
N ASN A 680 41.84 28.73 -2.14
CA ASN A 680 41.90 27.27 -2.01
C ASN A 680 40.92 26.72 -0.96
N SER A 681 40.13 25.71 -1.35
CA SER A 681 39.18 24.99 -0.49
C SER A 681 38.02 25.84 0.04
N LYS A 682 37.69 26.98 -0.58
CA LYS A 682 36.48 27.75 -0.25
C LYS A 682 35.27 27.45 -1.13
N SER A 683 35.50 26.87 -2.31
CA SER A 683 34.44 26.34 -3.15
C SER A 683 34.87 25.04 -3.83
N VAL A 684 33.90 24.20 -4.19
CA VAL A 684 34.13 22.96 -4.94
C VAL A 684 33.09 22.82 -6.03
N ILE A 685 33.54 22.49 -7.23
CA ILE A 685 32.71 22.05 -8.36
C ILE A 685 32.79 20.53 -8.45
N ARG A 686 31.64 19.87 -8.53
CA ARG A 686 31.50 18.41 -8.62
C ARG A 686 30.74 18.03 -9.87
N LEU A 687 31.25 17.05 -10.61
CA LEU A 687 30.60 16.46 -11.78
C LEU A 687 30.55 14.95 -11.59
N GLY A 688 29.40 14.33 -11.83
CA GLY A 688 29.17 12.92 -11.58
C GLY A 688 28.38 12.25 -12.69
N TYR A 689 28.74 11.02 -13.02
CA TYR A 689 27.95 10.10 -13.83
C TYR A 689 28.09 8.67 -13.31
N GLY A 690 26.99 7.93 -13.26
CA GLY A 690 27.06 6.50 -12.97
C GLY A 690 25.80 5.74 -13.38
N ILE A 691 25.91 4.41 -13.36
CA ILE A 691 24.80 3.50 -13.62
C ILE A 691 24.52 2.67 -12.37
N ALA A 692 23.26 2.63 -11.96
CA ALA A 692 22.75 1.80 -10.88
C ALA A 692 21.73 0.77 -11.42
N PHE A 693 21.59 -0.35 -10.71
CA PHE A 693 20.63 -1.40 -11.06
C PHE A 693 19.63 -1.57 -9.92
N ASP A 694 18.34 -1.73 -10.25
CA ASP A 694 17.33 -2.09 -9.26
C ASP A 694 17.03 -3.58 -9.30
N THR A 695 16.82 -4.19 -8.13
CA THR A 695 16.57 -5.62 -7.99
C THR A 695 15.08 -5.93 -7.88
N ILE A 696 14.65 -7.09 -8.39
CA ILE A 696 13.27 -7.55 -8.23
C ILE A 696 12.94 -7.86 -6.76
N SER A 697 11.73 -7.55 -6.32
CA SER A 697 11.24 -7.93 -4.99
C SER A 697 10.93 -9.43 -4.95
N SER A 698 11.34 -10.12 -3.87
CA SER A 698 10.98 -11.52 -3.64
C SER A 698 9.47 -11.75 -3.51
N PHE A 699 8.68 -10.70 -3.25
CA PHE A 699 7.23 -10.76 -3.09
C PHE A 699 6.48 -10.69 -4.42
N GLN A 700 7.07 -10.07 -5.45
CA GLN A 700 6.55 -10.14 -6.83
C GLN A 700 6.55 -11.58 -7.35
N VAL A 701 7.60 -12.33 -7.02
CA VAL A 701 7.72 -13.75 -7.36
C VAL A 701 6.60 -14.56 -6.67
N THR A 702 6.35 -14.30 -5.38
CA THR A 702 5.27 -14.96 -4.64
C THR A 702 3.88 -14.68 -5.23
N ALA A 703 3.65 -13.46 -5.70
CA ALA A 703 2.40 -13.09 -6.35
C ALA A 703 2.15 -13.87 -7.64
N ALA A 704 3.19 -14.05 -8.48
CA ALA A 704 3.11 -14.87 -9.69
C ALA A 704 2.92 -16.35 -9.35
N ALA A 705 3.67 -16.85 -8.35
CA ALA A 705 3.63 -18.24 -7.92
C ALA A 705 2.25 -18.69 -7.45
N GLY A 706 1.48 -17.80 -6.82
CA GLY A 706 0.11 -18.08 -6.38
C GLY A 706 -0.96 -18.10 -7.48
N ARG A 707 -0.62 -17.86 -8.76
CA ARG A 707 -1.58 -17.74 -9.88
C ARG A 707 -1.24 -18.62 -11.09
N ILE A 708 -0.59 -19.75 -10.86
CA ILE A 708 -0.32 -20.75 -11.89
C ILE A 708 -1.59 -21.59 -12.14
N PRO A 709 -1.97 -21.87 -13.41
CA PRO A 709 -3.01 -22.85 -13.70
C PRO A 709 -2.78 -24.20 -13.03
N GLY A 710 -3.83 -24.85 -12.55
CA GLY A 710 -3.73 -26.12 -11.83
C GLY A 710 -3.20 -26.04 -10.40
N LEU A 711 -2.71 -24.88 -9.93
CA LEU A 711 -2.32 -24.70 -8.52
C LEU A 711 -3.53 -24.80 -7.59
N VAL A 712 -4.66 -24.23 -8.02
CA VAL A 712 -5.91 -24.24 -7.25
C VAL A 712 -7.07 -24.70 -8.12
N GLN A 713 -8.04 -25.38 -7.52
CA GLN A 713 -9.32 -25.72 -8.12
C GLN A 713 -10.46 -25.33 -7.18
N SER A 714 -11.37 -24.48 -7.65
CA SER A 714 -12.57 -24.08 -6.91
C SER A 714 -13.71 -25.04 -7.22
N CYS A 715 -14.20 -25.77 -6.23
CA CYS A 715 -15.40 -26.60 -6.36
C CYS A 715 -16.59 -25.91 -5.70
N THR A 716 -17.71 -25.88 -6.42
CA THR A 716 -18.98 -25.37 -5.89
C THR A 716 -20.09 -26.40 -6.06
N THR A 717 -20.81 -26.63 -4.97
CA THR A 717 -22.07 -27.37 -4.95
C THR A 717 -23.17 -26.39 -4.53
N SER A 718 -24.22 -26.26 -5.34
CA SER A 718 -25.29 -25.27 -5.12
C SER A 718 -26.66 -25.90 -5.22
N TYR A 719 -27.62 -25.30 -4.52
CA TYR A 719 -29.02 -25.65 -4.62
C TYR A 719 -29.55 -25.28 -6.01
N SER A 720 -30.22 -26.22 -6.66
CA SER A 720 -30.89 -26.02 -7.94
C SER A 720 -32.40 -25.95 -7.75
N THR A 721 -33.01 -24.84 -8.15
CA THR A 721 -34.45 -24.66 -8.09
C THR A 721 -35.20 -25.51 -9.11
N THR A 722 -34.54 -25.95 -10.19
CA THR A 722 -35.17 -26.79 -11.22
C THR A 722 -35.33 -28.23 -10.77
N THR A 723 -34.33 -28.78 -10.06
CA THR A 723 -34.35 -30.15 -9.55
C THR A 723 -34.74 -30.25 -8.07
N SER A 724 -34.92 -29.10 -7.41
CA SER A 724 -35.16 -28.97 -5.97
C SER A 724 -34.13 -29.73 -5.10
N SER A 725 -32.89 -29.80 -5.56
CA SER A 725 -31.81 -30.57 -4.96
C SER A 725 -30.47 -29.86 -5.16
N PHE A 726 -29.47 -30.22 -4.35
CA PHE A 726 -28.11 -29.75 -4.58
C PHE A 726 -27.41 -30.55 -5.67
N SER A 727 -26.63 -29.85 -6.49
CA SER A 727 -25.73 -30.47 -7.46
C SER A 727 -24.41 -29.70 -7.53
N THR A 728 -23.32 -30.43 -7.80
CA THR A 728 -22.05 -29.84 -8.14
C THR A 728 -22.14 -29.22 -9.53
N ILE A 729 -21.85 -27.92 -9.61
CA ILE A 729 -21.92 -27.15 -10.85
C ILE A 729 -20.54 -26.97 -11.50
N THR A 730 -19.47 -27.29 -10.77
CA THR A 730 -18.10 -27.24 -11.29
C THR A 730 -17.69 -28.59 -11.88
N ALA A 731 -17.29 -28.61 -13.15
CA ALA A 731 -16.74 -29.81 -13.79
C ALA A 731 -15.50 -30.35 -13.04
N GLY A 732 -15.38 -31.67 -12.93
CA GLY A 732 -14.26 -32.34 -12.25
C GLY A 732 -14.31 -32.36 -10.72
N CYS A 733 -15.38 -31.83 -10.12
CA CYS A 733 -15.61 -31.86 -8.67
C CYS A 733 -16.61 -32.96 -8.29
N VAL A 734 -16.52 -33.48 -7.06
CA VAL A 734 -17.34 -34.61 -6.58
C VAL A 734 -18.54 -34.09 -5.79
N ASN A 735 -19.72 -34.70 -5.98
CA ASN A 735 -20.91 -34.41 -5.16
C ASN A 735 -20.72 -34.89 -3.71
N SER A 736 -21.18 -34.11 -2.73
CA SER A 736 -21.23 -34.56 -1.33
C SER A 736 -22.58 -35.27 -1.05
N PRO A 737 -22.59 -36.47 -0.44
CA PRO A 737 -23.80 -37.27 -0.24
C PRO A 737 -24.77 -36.69 0.81
N ASP A 738 -24.32 -35.79 1.70
CA ASP A 738 -25.09 -35.26 2.84
C ASP A 738 -25.59 -33.82 2.67
N ILE A 739 -25.57 -33.29 1.45
CA ILE A 739 -25.74 -31.87 1.15
C ILE A 739 -27.20 -31.34 1.27
N ASN A 740 -28.20 -32.19 1.48
CA ASN A 740 -29.61 -31.78 1.60
C ASN A 740 -30.07 -31.47 3.05
N LYS A 741 -29.14 -31.40 4.01
CA LYS A 741 -29.44 -31.25 5.45
C LYS A 741 -29.44 -29.78 5.90
N THR A 742 -30.02 -29.50 7.06
CA THR A 742 -29.78 -28.22 7.76
C THR A 742 -28.40 -28.22 8.39
N VAL A 743 -27.92 -27.06 8.84
CA VAL A 743 -26.63 -26.95 9.55
C VAL A 743 -26.61 -27.87 10.78
N ALA A 744 -27.57 -27.75 11.70
CA ALA A 744 -27.71 -28.61 12.87
C ALA A 744 -27.99 -30.07 12.49
N GLY A 745 -28.56 -30.31 11.31
CA GLY A 745 -28.77 -31.66 10.75
C GLY A 745 -27.49 -32.34 10.27
N GLY A 746 -26.33 -31.65 10.28
CA GLY A 746 -25.05 -32.21 9.84
C GLY A 746 -24.73 -31.91 8.37
N PHE A 747 -25.15 -30.75 7.86
CA PHE A 747 -24.76 -30.30 6.52
C PHE A 747 -23.22 -30.26 6.37
N PRO A 748 -22.66 -30.77 5.25
CA PRO A 748 -21.22 -30.84 5.06
C PRO A 748 -20.63 -29.43 4.91
N ILE A 749 -19.70 -29.10 5.80
CA ILE A 749 -18.99 -27.81 5.78
C ILE A 749 -17.70 -27.84 4.96
N GLN A 750 -17.42 -28.96 4.30
CA GLN A 750 -16.28 -29.22 3.43
C GLN A 750 -16.74 -30.09 2.26
N LEU A 751 -16.10 -29.92 1.11
CA LEU A 751 -16.27 -30.75 -0.08
C LEU A 751 -15.14 -31.80 -0.16
N PRO A 752 -15.40 -32.96 -0.78
CA PRO A 752 -14.35 -33.91 -1.14
C PRO A 752 -13.39 -33.31 -2.18
N ALA A 753 -12.15 -33.81 -2.21
CA ALA A 753 -11.17 -33.39 -3.21
C ALA A 753 -11.69 -33.62 -4.65
N PRO A 754 -11.37 -32.73 -5.61
CA PRO A 754 -11.72 -32.90 -7.01
C PRO A 754 -11.18 -34.21 -7.59
N SER A 755 -11.92 -34.81 -8.53
CA SER A 755 -11.46 -36.00 -9.28
C SER A 755 -10.59 -35.63 -10.48
N VAL A 756 -10.64 -34.38 -10.95
CA VAL A 756 -9.75 -33.86 -11.98
C VAL A 756 -8.32 -33.73 -11.45
N LYS A 757 -7.33 -34.05 -12.29
CA LYS A 757 -5.92 -33.96 -11.94
C LYS A 757 -5.37 -32.54 -12.19
N PRO A 758 -4.54 -31.98 -11.29
CA PRO A 758 -3.90 -30.67 -11.48
C PRO A 758 -3.20 -30.49 -12.84
N SER A 759 -2.48 -31.50 -13.33
CA SER A 759 -1.76 -31.48 -14.60
C SER A 759 -2.66 -31.22 -15.80
N THR A 760 -3.91 -31.69 -15.78
CA THR A 760 -4.88 -31.46 -16.85
C THR A 760 -5.36 -30.01 -16.93
N LEU A 761 -5.15 -29.24 -15.85
CA LEU A 761 -5.52 -27.82 -15.75
C LEU A 761 -4.35 -26.89 -16.11
N LEU A 762 -3.15 -27.41 -16.39
CA LEU A 762 -2.01 -26.62 -16.89
C LEU A 762 -2.26 -26.04 -18.29
N THR A 763 -3.27 -26.56 -19.00
CA THR A 763 -3.77 -26.02 -20.27
C THR A 763 -5.26 -25.74 -20.13
N ALA A 764 -5.62 -24.52 -19.70
CA ALA A 764 -7.02 -24.15 -19.50
C ALA A 764 -7.78 -24.13 -20.85
N PRO A 765 -9.04 -24.60 -20.93
CA PRO A 765 -9.84 -24.46 -22.14
C PRO A 765 -10.25 -23.01 -22.39
N GLN A 766 -10.55 -22.67 -23.66
CA GLN A 766 -11.25 -21.42 -23.97
C GLN A 766 -12.64 -21.44 -23.34
N GLN A 767 -12.99 -20.37 -22.65
CA GLN A 767 -14.25 -20.29 -21.91
C GLN A 767 -14.63 -18.84 -21.67
N LEU A 768 -15.91 -18.62 -21.33
CA LEU A 768 -16.43 -17.28 -21.04
C LEU A 768 -15.58 -16.61 -19.96
N ARG A 769 -15.43 -15.29 -20.04
CA ARG A 769 -14.54 -14.54 -19.15
C ARG A 769 -14.90 -14.71 -17.66
N THR A 770 -16.17 -14.95 -17.33
CA THR A 770 -16.61 -15.24 -15.95
C THR A 770 -16.12 -16.58 -15.39
N ASN A 771 -15.79 -17.53 -16.26
CA ASN A 771 -15.37 -18.89 -15.89
C ASN A 771 -13.85 -19.08 -16.04
N SER A 772 -13.20 -18.25 -16.85
CA SER A 772 -11.75 -18.31 -17.06
C SER A 772 -10.96 -17.94 -15.79
N PRO A 773 -9.89 -18.67 -15.45
CA PRO A 773 -9.03 -18.30 -14.33
C PRO A 773 -8.16 -17.06 -14.66
N PRO A 774 -7.82 -16.21 -13.67
CA PRO A 774 -6.76 -15.22 -13.82
C PRO A 774 -5.38 -15.87 -13.65
N ILE A 775 -4.38 -15.39 -14.40
CA ILE A 775 -2.98 -15.84 -14.27
C ILE A 775 -2.03 -14.66 -14.11
N ALA A 776 -0.82 -14.94 -13.61
CA ALA A 776 0.30 -13.99 -13.59
C ALA A 776 1.55 -14.64 -14.16
N VAL A 777 2.25 -13.92 -15.04
CA VAL A 777 3.39 -14.45 -15.80
C VAL A 777 4.47 -13.38 -15.93
N PHE A 778 5.73 -13.80 -15.94
CA PHE A 778 6.86 -12.93 -16.27
C PHE A 778 7.10 -12.94 -17.78
N ALA A 779 7.60 -11.82 -18.31
CA ALA A 779 8.23 -11.79 -19.61
C ALA A 779 9.40 -12.79 -19.61
N PRO A 780 9.55 -13.61 -20.66
CA PRO A 780 10.53 -14.69 -20.65
C PRO A 780 11.97 -14.18 -20.60
N ASN A 781 12.26 -13.02 -21.19
CA ASN A 781 13.59 -12.42 -21.26
C ASN A 781 13.60 -11.07 -20.53
N MET A 782 13.81 -11.09 -19.22
CA MET A 782 13.92 -9.88 -18.43
C MET A 782 15.35 -9.35 -18.43
N GLN A 783 15.49 -8.04 -18.50
CA GLN A 783 16.75 -7.30 -18.28
C GLN A 783 16.66 -6.56 -16.94
N LEU A 784 17.82 -6.28 -16.35
CA LEU A 784 17.89 -5.48 -15.12
C LEU A 784 17.40 -4.05 -15.37
N PRO A 785 16.51 -3.52 -14.52
CA PRO A 785 16.27 -2.10 -14.45
C PRO A 785 17.58 -1.35 -14.31
N THR A 786 17.82 -0.42 -15.22
CA THR A 786 19.09 0.26 -15.38
C THR A 786 18.84 1.75 -15.27
N VAL A 787 19.51 2.40 -14.33
CA VAL A 787 19.29 3.82 -14.04
C VAL A 787 20.58 4.58 -14.22
N HIS A 788 20.58 5.49 -15.19
CA HIS A 788 21.66 6.44 -15.41
C HIS A 788 21.44 7.64 -14.51
N GLU A 789 22.50 8.05 -13.83
CA GLU A 789 22.53 9.17 -12.90
C GLU A 789 23.62 10.14 -13.31
N TRP A 790 23.32 11.44 -13.28
CA TRP A 790 24.34 12.46 -13.44
C TRP A 790 24.05 13.69 -12.61
N ASN A 791 25.10 14.43 -12.26
CA ASN A 791 24.97 15.69 -11.56
C ASN A 791 26.11 16.66 -11.88
N ILE A 792 25.79 17.94 -11.77
CA ILE A 792 26.75 19.02 -11.62
C ILE A 792 26.41 19.79 -10.35
N GLY A 793 27.39 20.02 -9.49
CA GLY A 793 27.21 20.67 -8.21
C GLY A 793 28.28 21.72 -7.95
N PHE A 794 27.88 22.80 -7.28
CA PHE A 794 28.74 23.83 -6.75
C PHE A 794 28.49 23.92 -5.24
N GLN A 795 29.55 23.82 -4.44
CA GLN A 795 29.50 23.95 -2.99
C GLN A 795 30.41 25.09 -2.56
N ARG A 796 29.98 25.91 -1.59
CA ARG A 796 30.76 27.04 -1.08
C ARG A 796 30.62 27.17 0.42
N GLU A 797 31.75 27.38 1.08
CA GLU A 797 31.78 27.75 2.50
C GLU A 797 31.41 29.24 2.63
N LEU A 798 30.50 29.54 3.55
CA LEU A 798 30.02 30.86 3.89
C LEU A 798 30.44 31.21 5.34
N PRO A 799 30.50 32.50 5.70
CA PRO A 799 30.81 32.92 7.06
C PRO A 799 29.87 32.29 8.11
N GLY A 800 30.36 32.07 9.32
CA GLY A 800 29.55 31.52 10.42
C GLY A 800 29.37 30.01 10.41
N GLY A 801 30.21 29.28 9.67
CA GLY A 801 30.17 27.82 9.59
C GLY A 801 29.06 27.28 8.69
N PHE A 802 28.51 28.13 7.81
CA PHE A 802 27.50 27.74 6.84
C PHE A 802 28.13 27.18 5.58
N VAL A 803 27.48 26.20 4.97
CA VAL A 803 27.84 25.67 3.66
C VAL A 803 26.62 25.69 2.77
N MET A 804 26.77 26.33 1.61
CA MET A 804 25.76 26.37 0.57
C MET A 804 26.12 25.38 -0.53
N GLN A 805 25.13 24.70 -1.09
CA GLN A 805 25.27 23.89 -2.29
C GLN A 805 24.17 24.24 -3.30
N ALA A 806 24.54 24.36 -4.57
CA ALA A 806 23.61 24.39 -5.69
C ALA A 806 23.94 23.22 -6.62
N SER A 807 22.97 22.46 -7.10
CA SER A 807 23.22 21.28 -7.94
C SER A 807 22.12 21.07 -8.95
N TYR A 808 22.49 20.69 -10.18
CA TYR A 808 21.59 20.06 -11.13
C TYR A 808 21.74 18.54 -11.03
N ILE A 809 20.62 17.85 -10.97
CA ILE A 809 20.52 16.39 -10.92
C ILE A 809 19.68 15.92 -12.11
N GLY A 810 20.17 14.92 -12.83
CA GLY A 810 19.43 14.22 -13.86
C GLY A 810 19.46 12.71 -13.62
N ARG A 811 18.34 12.06 -13.93
CA ARG A 811 18.19 10.61 -13.84
C ARG A 811 17.34 10.09 -14.98
N ARG A 812 17.75 8.95 -15.55
CA ARG A 812 17.07 8.25 -16.64
C ARG A 812 16.94 6.79 -16.27
N GLY A 813 15.71 6.33 -16.03
CA GLY A 813 15.41 4.94 -15.71
C GLY A 813 14.95 4.18 -16.94
N GLU A 814 15.70 3.15 -17.31
CA GLU A 814 15.44 2.27 -18.44
C GLU A 814 15.16 0.86 -17.92
N HIS A 815 14.41 0.08 -18.70
CA HIS A 815 14.06 -1.29 -18.36
C HIS A 815 13.39 -1.44 -16.99
N LEU A 816 12.60 -0.46 -16.56
CA LEU A 816 11.98 -0.48 -15.24
C LEU A 816 10.84 -1.50 -15.22
N PHE A 817 10.66 -2.23 -14.12
CA PHE A 817 9.62 -3.25 -14.04
C PHE A 817 8.21 -2.68 -14.26
N MET A 818 7.37 -3.34 -15.03
CA MET A 818 5.95 -2.98 -15.16
C MET A 818 5.07 -4.19 -14.84
N ALA A 819 3.81 -3.92 -14.49
CA ALA A 819 2.77 -4.94 -14.46
C ALA A 819 1.50 -4.37 -15.08
N TYR A 820 0.87 -5.12 -15.97
CA TYR A 820 -0.35 -4.72 -16.68
C TYR A 820 -1.11 -5.94 -17.21
N ASP A 821 -2.37 -5.73 -17.62
CA ASP A 821 -3.22 -6.78 -18.16
C ASP A 821 -2.93 -6.87 -19.66
N ILE A 822 -2.27 -7.92 -20.14
CA ILE A 822 -2.08 -8.11 -21.60
C ILE A 822 -3.33 -8.64 -22.29
N ASN A 823 -4.38 -8.96 -21.52
CA ASN A 823 -5.60 -9.56 -22.02
C ASN A 823 -6.79 -8.59 -22.02
N GLN A 824 -6.53 -7.28 -22.12
CA GLN A 824 -7.56 -6.25 -22.16
C GLN A 824 -8.60 -6.55 -23.25
N THR A 825 -9.88 -6.39 -22.92
CA THR A 825 -10.97 -6.55 -23.90
C THR A 825 -11.02 -5.35 -24.83
N ASN A 826 -10.89 -5.59 -26.13
CA ASN A 826 -10.86 -4.61 -27.20
C ASN A 826 -12.28 -4.34 -27.76
N PRO A 827 -12.84 -3.13 -27.60
CA PRO A 827 -14.15 -2.77 -28.13
C PRO A 827 -14.12 -2.28 -29.58
N ASP A 828 -12.96 -2.03 -30.19
CA ASP A 828 -12.85 -1.45 -31.54
C ASP A 828 -13.72 -2.17 -32.59
N PRO A 829 -13.78 -3.52 -32.62
CA PRO A 829 -14.61 -4.25 -33.59
C PRO A 829 -16.11 -3.97 -33.47
N ILE A 830 -16.60 -3.54 -32.30
CA ILE A 830 -18.02 -3.32 -32.03
C ILE A 830 -18.43 -1.84 -32.01
N ILE A 831 -17.47 -0.89 -32.05
CA ILE A 831 -17.75 0.56 -32.00
C ILE A 831 -18.76 1.00 -33.07
N PRO A 832 -18.66 0.59 -34.36
CA PRO A 832 -19.64 1.02 -35.36
C PRO A 832 -21.08 0.63 -35.02
N SER A 833 -21.27 -0.60 -34.53
CA SER A 833 -22.58 -1.09 -34.07
C SER A 833 -23.04 -0.37 -32.79
N PHE A 834 -22.10 -0.06 -31.88
CA PHE A 834 -22.38 0.70 -30.67
C PHE A 834 -22.94 2.09 -30.99
N LEU A 835 -22.33 2.80 -31.95
CA LEU A 835 -22.79 4.10 -32.43
C LEU A 835 -24.16 4.01 -33.13
N ILE A 836 -24.41 2.97 -33.93
CA ILE A 836 -25.72 2.73 -34.54
C ILE A 836 -26.80 2.53 -33.47
N MET A 837 -26.52 1.75 -32.42
CA MET A 837 -27.46 1.55 -31.31
C MET A 837 -27.76 2.86 -30.58
N GLN A 838 -26.75 3.72 -30.35
CA GLN A 838 -26.97 5.07 -29.80
C GLN A 838 -27.89 5.91 -30.70
N GLN A 839 -27.67 5.89 -32.02
CA GLN A 839 -28.51 6.61 -32.98
C GLN A 839 -29.95 6.11 -33.00
N ASN A 840 -30.16 4.79 -32.97
CA ASN A 840 -31.49 4.19 -32.90
C ASN A 840 -32.24 4.66 -31.65
N ARG A 841 -31.55 4.68 -30.51
CA ARG A 841 -32.15 5.12 -29.25
C ARG A 841 -32.54 6.58 -29.26
N VAL A 842 -31.69 7.46 -29.82
CA VAL A 842 -32.01 8.90 -29.98
C VAL A 842 -33.27 9.08 -30.86
N LYS A 843 -33.47 8.21 -31.85
CA LYS A 843 -34.66 8.16 -32.71
C LYS A 843 -35.90 7.54 -32.05
N GLY A 844 -35.81 7.08 -30.81
CA GLY A 844 -36.90 6.41 -30.10
C GLY A 844 -37.13 4.93 -30.48
N CYS A 845 -36.22 4.34 -31.25
CA CYS A 845 -36.24 2.91 -31.58
C CYS A 845 -35.59 2.07 -30.47
N ALA A 846 -35.84 0.76 -30.49
CA ALA A 846 -35.01 -0.19 -29.75
C ALA A 846 -33.58 -0.22 -30.32
N ASN A 847 -32.59 -0.57 -29.48
CA ASN A 847 -31.17 -0.56 -29.86
C ASN A 847 -30.89 -1.41 -31.10
N ALA A 848 -31.57 -2.56 -31.24
CA ALA A 848 -31.48 -3.45 -32.39
C ALA A 848 -32.07 -2.88 -33.71
N GLY A 849 -32.62 -1.67 -33.72
CA GLY A 849 -33.17 -1.00 -34.90
C GLY A 849 -34.65 -1.25 -35.16
N THR A 850 -35.37 -1.88 -34.22
CA THR A 850 -36.79 -2.22 -34.32
C THR A 850 -37.66 -1.35 -33.41
N GLY A 851 -38.99 -1.44 -33.52
CA GLY A 851 -39.92 -0.78 -32.60
C GLY A 851 -39.87 0.76 -32.65
N CYS A 852 -39.56 1.33 -33.81
CA CYS A 852 -39.44 2.77 -33.99
C CYS A 852 -40.80 3.51 -34.00
N PRO A 853 -40.84 4.80 -33.64
CA PRO A 853 -42.00 5.66 -33.84
C PRO A 853 -42.44 5.72 -35.31
N ALA A 854 -43.72 6.04 -35.55
CA ALA A 854 -44.26 6.15 -36.91
C ALA A 854 -43.47 7.16 -37.76
N GLY A 855 -43.09 6.77 -38.99
CA GLY A 855 -42.29 7.59 -39.90
C GLY A 855 -40.77 7.60 -39.63
N VAL A 856 -40.30 6.89 -38.60
CA VAL A 856 -38.88 6.78 -38.24
C VAL A 856 -38.34 5.40 -38.59
N THR A 857 -37.27 5.34 -39.37
CA THR A 857 -36.57 4.10 -39.72
C THR A 857 -35.32 3.91 -38.87
N GLY A 858 -35.28 2.81 -38.11
CA GLY A 858 -34.10 2.34 -37.37
C GLY A 858 -33.10 1.64 -38.28
N VAL A 859 -31.85 1.54 -37.83
CA VAL A 859 -30.76 0.86 -38.55
C VAL A 859 -30.36 -0.39 -37.78
N THR A 860 -30.45 -1.57 -38.39
CA THR A 860 -30.02 -2.81 -37.72
C THR A 860 -28.50 -2.79 -37.51
N PRO A 861 -27.99 -2.85 -36.26
CA PRO A 861 -26.55 -2.89 -36.03
C PRO A 861 -25.97 -4.22 -36.54
N PRO A 862 -24.84 -4.22 -37.26
CA PRO A 862 -24.17 -5.45 -37.70
C PRO A 862 -23.92 -6.44 -36.56
N LEU A 863 -23.71 -5.93 -35.34
CA LEU A 863 -23.50 -6.76 -34.14
C LEU A 863 -24.64 -7.75 -33.87
N LEU A 864 -25.88 -7.45 -34.26
CA LEU A 864 -27.01 -8.35 -34.04
C LEU A 864 -26.80 -9.71 -34.70
N THR A 865 -26.23 -9.75 -35.91
CA THR A 865 -25.90 -11.00 -36.61
C THR A 865 -24.55 -11.55 -36.18
N GLN A 866 -23.57 -10.70 -35.88
CA GLN A 866 -22.26 -11.12 -35.40
C GLN A 866 -22.31 -11.87 -34.05
N LEU A 867 -23.31 -11.60 -33.20
CA LEU A 867 -23.52 -12.36 -31.96
C LEU A 867 -24.05 -13.79 -32.18
N GLN A 868 -24.52 -14.14 -33.39
CA GLN A 868 -25.21 -15.40 -33.70
C GLN A 868 -24.29 -16.48 -34.30
N THR A 869 -22.97 -16.38 -34.10
CA THR A 869 -21.99 -17.36 -34.59
C THR A 869 -22.10 -18.73 -33.90
N PRO A 870 -21.46 -19.80 -34.40
CA PRO A 870 -21.32 -21.05 -33.64
C PRO A 870 -20.67 -20.78 -32.26
N GLY A 871 -21.32 -21.19 -31.16
CA GLY A 871 -20.92 -20.79 -29.79
C GLY A 871 -21.38 -19.38 -29.36
N GLY A 872 -22.23 -18.76 -30.18
CA GLY A 872 -22.89 -17.47 -30.03
C GLY A 872 -24.21 -17.51 -29.28
N LEU A 873 -24.88 -16.37 -29.25
CA LEU A 873 -26.24 -16.23 -28.74
C LEU A 873 -27.26 -16.65 -29.81
N SER A 874 -28.42 -17.16 -29.39
CA SER A 874 -29.56 -17.32 -30.31
C SER A 874 -30.03 -15.94 -30.81
N ALA A 875 -30.76 -15.90 -31.92
CA ALA A 875 -31.28 -14.63 -32.46
C ALA A 875 -32.12 -13.84 -31.44
N SER A 876 -32.98 -14.53 -30.67
CA SER A 876 -33.78 -13.93 -29.61
C SER A 876 -32.94 -13.46 -28.42
N ALA A 877 -31.90 -14.22 -28.03
CA ALA A 877 -30.98 -13.84 -26.96
C ALA A 877 -30.09 -12.66 -27.37
N ALA A 878 -29.63 -12.61 -28.62
CA ALA A 878 -28.86 -11.49 -29.16
C ALA A 878 -29.70 -10.19 -29.15
N ALA A 879 -30.94 -10.24 -29.66
CA ALA A 879 -31.85 -9.09 -29.62
C ALA A 879 -32.16 -8.65 -28.18
N SER A 880 -32.39 -9.59 -27.26
CA SER A 880 -32.64 -9.30 -25.85
C SER A 880 -31.40 -8.70 -25.17
N PHE A 881 -30.20 -9.18 -25.49
CA PHE A 881 -28.94 -8.64 -24.99
C PHE A 881 -28.74 -7.19 -25.46
N LEU A 882 -28.93 -6.91 -26.75
CA LEU A 882 -28.79 -5.55 -27.30
C LEU A 882 -29.84 -4.59 -26.72
N ASN A 883 -31.08 -5.04 -26.54
CA ASN A 883 -32.18 -4.21 -26.02
C ASN A 883 -32.29 -4.18 -24.49
N SER A 884 -31.35 -4.80 -23.77
CA SER A 884 -31.38 -4.86 -22.31
C SER A 884 -31.19 -3.47 -21.67
N SER A 885 -31.74 -3.30 -20.46
CA SER A 885 -31.54 -2.09 -19.66
C SER A 885 -30.05 -1.83 -19.37
N THR A 886 -29.25 -2.87 -19.18
CA THR A 886 -27.80 -2.74 -18.97
C THR A 886 -27.10 -2.18 -20.21
N THR A 887 -27.49 -2.61 -21.42
CA THR A 887 -26.98 -2.02 -22.68
C THR A 887 -27.38 -0.55 -22.79
N ASN A 888 -28.61 -0.18 -22.40
CA ASN A 888 -29.02 1.23 -22.38
C ASN A 888 -28.09 2.07 -21.48
N THR A 889 -27.82 1.59 -20.27
CA THR A 889 -26.91 2.28 -19.34
C THR A 889 -25.50 2.42 -19.92
N GLU A 890 -24.97 1.39 -20.58
CA GLU A 890 -23.66 1.46 -21.24
C GLU A 890 -23.65 2.45 -22.40
N LEU A 891 -24.71 2.48 -23.22
CA LEU A 891 -24.88 3.44 -24.31
C LEU A 891 -24.96 4.88 -23.79
N ASP A 892 -25.63 5.13 -22.65
CA ASP A 892 -25.73 6.46 -22.05
C ASP A 892 -24.38 7.02 -21.58
N ILE A 893 -23.43 6.15 -21.27
CA ILE A 893 -22.13 6.53 -20.71
C ILE A 893 -20.97 6.32 -21.67
N ASN A 894 -21.26 6.07 -22.96
CA ASN A 894 -20.27 5.70 -23.98
C ASN A 894 -19.42 4.47 -23.61
N GLY A 895 -19.94 3.58 -22.77
CA GLY A 895 -19.26 2.44 -22.16
C GLY A 895 -19.04 1.24 -23.11
N ALA A 896 -18.43 1.47 -24.27
CA ALA A 896 -18.16 0.43 -25.26
C ALA A 896 -17.24 -0.69 -24.73
N GLY A 897 -16.27 -0.36 -23.88
CA GLY A 897 -15.41 -1.33 -23.21
C GLY A 897 -16.15 -2.23 -22.21
N SER A 898 -17.04 -1.66 -21.39
CA SER A 898 -17.91 -2.46 -20.50
C SER A 898 -18.87 -3.35 -21.28
N PHE A 899 -19.42 -2.85 -22.38
CA PHE A 899 -20.29 -3.63 -23.27
C PHE A 899 -19.51 -4.78 -23.93
N ALA A 900 -18.29 -4.53 -24.43
CA ALA A 900 -17.40 -5.56 -24.98
C ALA A 900 -17.06 -6.65 -23.95
N ARG A 901 -16.77 -6.27 -22.71
CA ARG A 901 -16.53 -7.22 -21.61
C ARG A 901 -17.74 -8.12 -21.36
N ARG A 902 -18.94 -7.54 -21.43
CA ARG A 902 -20.20 -8.26 -21.23
C ARG A 902 -20.52 -9.21 -22.39
N ILE A 903 -20.08 -8.90 -23.61
CA ILE A 903 -20.11 -9.84 -24.73
C ILE A 903 -19.27 -11.07 -24.39
N GLU A 904 -18.03 -10.89 -23.91
CA GLU A 904 -17.14 -12.00 -23.51
C GLU A 904 -17.62 -12.79 -22.27
N ASP A 905 -18.56 -12.23 -21.50
CA ASP A 905 -19.24 -12.92 -20.41
C ASP A 905 -20.37 -13.84 -20.91
N ASN A 906 -20.87 -13.64 -22.14
CA ASN A 906 -22.04 -14.33 -22.67
C ASN A 906 -21.75 -15.17 -23.92
N THR A 907 -20.69 -14.87 -24.66
CA THR A 907 -20.28 -15.61 -25.86
C THR A 907 -18.78 -15.52 -26.11
N LEU A 908 -18.25 -16.52 -26.82
CA LEU A 908 -16.87 -16.54 -27.33
C LEU A 908 -16.76 -16.08 -28.79
N GLY A 909 -17.89 -15.81 -29.45
CA GLY A 909 -17.97 -15.67 -30.91
C GLY A 909 -17.16 -14.54 -31.54
N LEU A 910 -16.93 -13.45 -30.79
CA LEU A 910 -16.31 -12.23 -31.30
C LEU A 910 -14.84 -12.04 -30.97
N LYS A 911 -14.28 -12.88 -30.07
CA LYS A 911 -12.85 -12.86 -29.71
C LYS A 911 -12.32 -11.47 -29.36
N LEU A 912 -13.11 -10.69 -28.61
CA LEU A 912 -12.77 -9.33 -28.19
C LEU A 912 -11.64 -9.31 -27.15
N ARG A 913 -11.32 -10.46 -26.56
CA ARG A 913 -10.17 -10.66 -25.68
C ARG A 913 -9.11 -11.57 -26.35
N PRO A 914 -7.82 -11.20 -26.37
CA PRO A 914 -6.79 -11.95 -27.10
C PRO A 914 -6.63 -13.43 -26.69
N ASN A 915 -6.77 -13.75 -25.40
CA ASN A 915 -6.56 -15.08 -24.86
C ASN A 915 -7.82 -15.56 -24.12
N GLN A 916 -8.73 -16.23 -24.83
CA GLN A 916 -10.02 -16.72 -24.31
C GLN A 916 -9.92 -17.83 -23.23
N GLN A 917 -8.72 -18.28 -22.89
CA GLN A 917 -8.46 -19.23 -21.80
C GLN A 917 -8.48 -18.57 -20.41
N PHE A 918 -8.07 -17.31 -20.29
CA PHE A 918 -7.80 -16.65 -19.00
C PHE A 918 -8.59 -15.37 -18.82
N ALA A 919 -9.21 -15.09 -17.68
CA ALA A 919 -10.03 -13.88 -17.54
C ALA A 919 -9.20 -12.58 -17.52
N LEU A 920 -7.97 -12.70 -17.04
CA LEU A 920 -6.98 -11.64 -16.84
C LEU A 920 -5.60 -12.27 -16.97
N ILE A 921 -4.65 -11.58 -17.61
CA ILE A 921 -3.24 -12.01 -17.60
C ILE A 921 -2.40 -10.86 -17.07
N THR A 922 -2.01 -10.96 -15.79
CA THR A 922 -1.03 -10.04 -15.22
C THR A 922 0.34 -10.35 -15.78
N TYR A 923 0.78 -9.53 -16.73
CA TYR A 923 2.09 -9.62 -17.36
C TYR A 923 3.08 -8.74 -16.60
N LEU A 924 4.14 -9.35 -16.08
CA LEU A 924 5.26 -8.65 -15.43
C LEU A 924 6.42 -8.56 -16.41
N ASP A 925 6.75 -7.37 -16.87
CA ASP A 925 7.89 -7.14 -17.76
C ASP A 925 8.80 -6.03 -17.23
N ASN A 926 9.69 -5.56 -18.08
CA ASN A 926 10.60 -4.47 -17.81
C ASN A 926 10.58 -3.41 -18.94
N SER A 927 9.40 -3.09 -19.49
CA SER A 927 9.26 -2.05 -20.53
C SER A 927 9.12 -0.62 -19.99
N GLY A 928 9.27 -0.44 -18.67
CA GLY A 928 9.07 0.82 -17.97
C GLY A 928 10.19 1.82 -18.18
N ASP A 929 9.81 3.09 -18.13
CA ASP A 929 10.65 4.22 -18.51
C ASP A 929 10.41 5.43 -17.59
N SER A 930 11.47 6.09 -17.16
CA SER A 930 11.37 7.38 -16.47
C SER A 930 12.50 8.37 -16.82
N ASN A 931 12.19 9.65 -16.63
CA ASN A 931 13.13 10.77 -16.72
C ASN A 931 12.84 11.78 -15.60
N TYR A 932 13.88 12.16 -14.86
CA TYR A 932 13.83 13.18 -13.83
C TYR A 932 14.95 14.20 -14.00
N HIS A 933 14.59 15.48 -13.79
CA HIS A 933 15.54 16.58 -13.72
C HIS A 933 15.19 17.51 -12.56
N ALA A 934 16.19 17.98 -11.82
CA ALA A 934 15.98 18.96 -10.77
C ALA A 934 17.16 19.90 -10.55
N ALA A 935 16.84 21.11 -10.11
CA ALA A 935 17.75 22.02 -9.44
C ALA A 935 17.56 21.89 -7.92
N GLN A 936 18.65 21.72 -7.19
CA GLN A 936 18.67 21.56 -5.74
C GLN A 936 19.56 22.61 -5.10
N PHE A 937 19.08 23.16 -3.99
CA PHE A 937 19.79 24.16 -3.21
C PHE A 937 19.79 23.72 -1.75
N THR A 938 20.95 23.66 -1.11
CA THR A 938 21.05 23.39 0.32
C THR A 938 21.81 24.50 1.01
N LEU A 939 21.41 24.77 2.25
CA LEU A 939 22.13 25.62 3.19
C LEU A 939 22.19 24.86 4.51
N ARG A 940 23.41 24.55 4.95
CA ARG A 940 23.63 23.74 6.14
C ARG A 940 24.62 24.42 7.07
N ARG A 941 24.45 24.15 8.35
CA ARG A 941 25.37 24.51 9.42
C ARG A 941 25.34 23.40 10.44
N ARG A 942 26.46 22.69 10.58
CA ARG A 942 26.66 21.72 11.65
C ARG A 942 26.50 22.36 13.02
N PHE A 943 25.97 21.58 13.96
CA PHE A 943 25.68 22.08 15.30
C PHE A 943 26.96 22.60 15.95
N SER A 944 27.04 23.92 16.11
CA SER A 944 28.22 24.61 16.63
C SER A 944 27.78 25.88 17.34
N THR A 945 28.38 26.19 18.50
CA THR A 945 28.06 27.40 19.29
C THR A 945 26.55 27.59 19.58
N GLY A 946 25.81 26.47 19.73
CA GLY A 946 24.39 26.47 20.07
C GLY A 946 23.40 26.51 18.91
N LEU A 947 23.84 26.52 17.64
CA LEU A 947 22.93 26.46 16.48
C LEU A 947 23.36 25.36 15.50
N GLY A 948 22.40 24.53 15.10
CA GLY A 948 22.45 23.69 13.92
C GLY A 948 21.27 24.02 12.99
N LEU A 949 21.51 24.06 11.68
CA LEU A 949 20.52 24.34 10.66
C LEU A 949 20.73 23.42 9.45
N SER A 950 19.66 22.87 8.91
CA SER A 950 19.66 22.21 7.60
C SER A 950 18.47 22.72 6.81
N MET A 951 18.71 23.29 5.63
CA MET A 951 17.69 23.69 4.67
C MET A 951 17.98 23.05 3.32
N ALA A 952 16.95 22.53 2.68
CA ALA A 952 16.98 21.90 1.36
C ALA A 952 15.79 22.36 0.54
N TYR A 953 16.05 22.92 -0.64
CA TYR A 953 15.04 23.30 -1.62
C TYR A 953 15.29 22.58 -2.94
N THR A 954 14.24 21.96 -3.50
CA THR A 954 14.29 21.26 -4.79
C THR A 954 13.22 21.85 -5.71
N TYR A 955 13.64 22.22 -6.92
CA TYR A 955 12.79 22.51 -8.05
C TYR A 955 12.98 21.42 -9.10
N GLY A 956 11.99 20.56 -9.31
CA GLY A 956 12.16 19.35 -10.11
C GLY A 956 10.96 19.00 -10.99
N LYS A 957 11.20 18.07 -11.92
CA LYS A 957 10.16 17.45 -12.74
C LYS A 957 10.49 15.99 -13.00
N SER A 958 9.52 15.11 -12.73
CA SER A 958 9.54 13.68 -13.00
C SER A 958 8.49 13.31 -14.05
N ILE A 959 8.89 12.52 -15.06
CA ILE A 959 8.03 11.98 -16.12
C ILE A 959 8.28 10.48 -16.20
N ASP A 960 7.21 9.69 -16.29
CA ASP A 960 7.31 8.23 -16.50
C ASP A 960 6.14 7.73 -17.37
N ASN A 961 6.19 6.44 -17.73
CA ASN A 961 5.06 5.72 -18.31
C ASN A 961 4.29 4.85 -17.29
N GLN A 962 4.87 4.60 -16.12
CA GLN A 962 4.19 3.99 -14.96
C GLN A 962 4.95 4.35 -13.68
N SER A 963 4.29 5.08 -12.78
CA SER A 963 4.93 5.61 -11.55
C SER A 963 5.09 4.60 -10.42
N VAL A 964 4.33 3.51 -10.48
CA VAL A 964 4.26 2.51 -9.39
C VAL A 964 5.16 1.34 -9.71
N ASP A 965 6.00 0.95 -8.74
CA ASP A 965 6.70 -0.33 -8.83
C ASP A 965 5.69 -1.50 -8.74
N PRO A 966 5.76 -2.50 -9.64
CA PRO A 966 4.71 -3.51 -9.75
C PRO A 966 4.53 -4.40 -8.52
N VAL A 967 5.37 -4.37 -7.48
CA VAL A 967 5.09 -5.14 -6.24
C VAL A 967 3.69 -4.84 -5.72
N GLY A 968 3.27 -3.58 -5.71
CA GLY A 968 1.94 -3.17 -5.22
C GLY A 968 0.79 -3.62 -6.12
N ALA A 969 1.03 -3.72 -7.43
CA ALA A 969 0.02 -4.14 -8.42
C ALA A 969 -0.10 -5.67 -8.53
N SER A 970 0.97 -6.42 -8.25
CA SER A 970 0.97 -7.88 -8.30
C SER A 970 0.51 -8.53 -7.01
N SER A 971 0.73 -7.92 -5.84
CA SER A 971 0.56 -8.58 -4.54
C SER A 971 -0.73 -8.30 -3.76
N GLY A 972 -1.51 -7.28 -4.13
CA GLY A 972 -2.64 -6.75 -3.34
C GLY A 972 -4.05 -7.09 -3.83
N GLY A 973 -4.24 -8.09 -4.70
CA GLY A 973 -5.59 -8.51 -5.14
C GLY A 973 -5.95 -8.20 -6.60
N GLY A 974 -5.00 -7.76 -7.42
CA GLY A 974 -5.20 -7.53 -8.86
C GLY A 974 -4.62 -6.20 -9.32
N LEU A 975 -4.52 -6.05 -10.65
CA LEU A 975 -4.18 -4.79 -11.27
C LEU A 975 -5.27 -3.78 -10.91
N SER A 976 -4.89 -2.65 -10.29
CA SER A 976 -5.88 -1.62 -9.92
C SER A 976 -6.47 -1.04 -11.19
N THR A 977 -7.80 -0.95 -11.24
CA THR A 977 -8.56 -0.39 -12.35
C THR A 977 -8.45 1.14 -12.49
N THR A 978 -7.60 1.78 -11.67
CA THR A 978 -7.40 3.24 -11.66
C THR A 978 -6.16 3.65 -12.47
N ASN A 979 -6.24 4.80 -13.14
CA ASN A 979 -5.37 5.23 -14.26
C ASN A 979 -3.94 5.64 -13.89
N SER A 980 -3.45 5.17 -12.75
CA SER A 980 -2.19 5.60 -12.12
C SER A 980 -1.29 4.43 -11.71
N ARG A 981 -1.78 3.18 -11.81
CA ARG A 981 -1.01 1.99 -11.40
C ARG A 981 -0.59 1.13 -12.57
N THR A 982 -1.38 1.09 -13.64
CA THR A 982 -1.16 0.27 -14.83
C THR A 982 -1.61 1.08 -16.05
N PRO A 983 -1.03 0.86 -17.23
CA PRO A 983 -1.46 1.48 -18.48
C PRO A 983 -2.97 1.35 -18.71
N THR A 984 -3.62 2.47 -19.04
CA THR A 984 -5.06 2.50 -19.36
C THR A 984 -5.33 1.67 -20.60
N ASP A 985 -4.49 1.80 -21.64
CA ASP A 985 -4.61 1.07 -22.90
C ASP A 985 -3.24 0.55 -23.37
N ILE A 986 -3.09 -0.77 -23.39
CA ILE A 986 -1.84 -1.44 -23.79
C ILE A 986 -1.57 -1.34 -25.30
N ARG A 987 -2.55 -0.93 -26.11
CA ARG A 987 -2.39 -0.73 -27.55
C ARG A 987 -1.72 0.61 -27.86
N ASN A 988 -1.71 1.55 -26.91
CA ASN A 988 -1.11 2.88 -27.06
C ASN A 988 -0.42 3.39 -25.79
N PHE A 989 0.76 2.84 -25.47
CA PHE A 989 1.58 3.27 -24.32
C PHE A 989 1.99 4.74 -24.32
N ARG A 990 1.90 5.45 -25.46
CA ARG A 990 2.23 6.89 -25.52
C ARG A 990 1.27 7.72 -24.67
N GLU A 991 0.03 7.27 -24.49
CA GLU A 991 -0.98 7.94 -23.66
C GLU A 991 -0.66 7.87 -22.16
N GLU A 992 0.30 7.03 -21.78
CA GLU A 992 0.73 6.84 -20.40
C GLU A 992 1.99 7.65 -20.06
N ARG A 993 2.68 8.25 -21.04
CA ARG A 993 3.84 9.09 -20.75
C ARG A 993 3.39 10.45 -20.21
N ALA A 994 3.52 10.66 -18.90
CA ALA A 994 3.08 11.89 -18.25
C ALA A 994 3.90 12.21 -16.98
N ARG A 995 3.56 13.32 -16.30
CA ARG A 995 4.11 13.62 -14.97
C ARG A 995 3.94 12.40 -14.05
N SER A 996 5.01 12.04 -13.35
CA SER A 996 4.94 10.96 -12.36
C SER A 996 3.92 11.29 -11.28
N ASP A 997 3.25 10.27 -10.76
CA ASP A 997 2.32 10.39 -9.63
C ASP A 997 2.95 11.06 -8.39
N PHE A 998 4.26 10.85 -8.19
CA PHE A 998 5.05 11.40 -7.09
C PHE A 998 5.79 12.69 -7.47
N ASP A 999 5.55 13.24 -8.66
CA ASP A 999 6.20 14.48 -9.07
C ASP A 999 5.85 15.63 -8.10
N ARG A 1000 6.86 16.38 -7.72
CA ARG A 1000 6.76 17.56 -6.87
C ARG A 1000 7.59 18.66 -7.50
N THR A 1001 6.91 19.68 -8.00
CA THR A 1001 7.58 20.78 -8.67
C THR A 1001 8.45 21.58 -7.71
N GLN A 1002 7.96 21.84 -6.49
CA GLN A 1002 8.74 22.52 -5.45
C GLN A 1002 8.66 21.77 -4.13
N VAL A 1003 9.80 21.59 -3.48
CA VAL A 1003 9.94 20.96 -2.16
C VAL A 1003 10.89 21.78 -1.33
N LEU A 1004 10.47 22.20 -0.15
CA LEU A 1004 11.31 22.89 0.83
C LEU A 1004 11.27 22.12 2.15
N GLN A 1005 12.44 21.84 2.69
CA GLN A 1005 12.60 21.21 3.99
C GLN A 1005 13.60 22.00 4.81
N ALA A 1006 13.23 22.30 6.05
CA ALA A 1006 14.07 23.05 6.97
C ALA A 1006 14.00 22.43 8.35
N ALA A 1007 15.16 22.15 8.95
CA ALA A 1007 15.28 21.67 10.31
C ALA A 1007 16.29 22.50 11.10
N SER A 1008 15.99 22.77 12.35
CA SER A 1008 16.88 23.54 13.24
C SER A 1008 16.95 22.95 14.64
N VAL A 1009 18.12 23.09 15.26
CA VAL A 1009 18.37 22.80 16.67
C VAL A 1009 19.05 24.02 17.26
N TRP A 1010 18.36 24.74 18.15
CA TRP A 1010 18.82 26.00 18.71
C TRP A 1010 18.85 25.94 20.24
N GLU A 1011 20.03 25.85 20.82
CA GLU A 1011 20.26 26.06 22.25
C GLU A 1011 20.19 27.56 22.53
N LEU A 1012 19.21 27.98 23.33
CA LEU A 1012 19.02 29.38 23.65
C LEU A 1012 20.28 29.90 24.35
N PRO A 1013 20.82 31.06 23.92
CA PRO A 1013 22.03 31.64 24.49
C PRO A 1013 21.77 32.33 25.84
N VAL A 1014 20.92 31.74 26.68
CA VAL A 1014 20.44 32.28 27.96
C VAL A 1014 20.80 31.32 29.11
N GLY A 1015 21.23 31.87 30.25
CA GLY A 1015 21.55 31.13 31.47
C GLY A 1015 23.04 31.08 31.79
N ARG A 1016 23.39 30.36 32.86
CA ARG A 1016 24.76 30.30 33.40
C ARG A 1016 25.77 29.90 32.32
N GLY A 1017 26.82 30.71 32.16
CA GLY A 1017 27.88 30.48 31.17
C GLY A 1017 27.46 30.72 29.70
N ARG A 1018 26.28 31.32 29.45
CA ARG A 1018 25.81 31.70 28.11
C ARG A 1018 25.84 33.23 27.91
N ARG A 1019 25.60 33.69 26.68
CA ARG A 1019 25.71 35.11 26.26
C ARG A 1019 24.80 36.04 27.06
N PHE A 1020 23.56 35.62 27.33
CA PHE A 1020 22.58 36.38 28.09
C PHE A 1020 22.34 35.70 29.45
N LEU A 1021 22.20 36.48 30.51
CA LEU A 1021 22.05 35.97 31.89
C LEU A 1021 23.19 35.00 32.30
N GLY A 1022 24.41 35.23 31.81
CA GLY A 1022 25.59 34.37 32.04
C GLY A 1022 25.98 34.19 33.51
N SER A 1023 25.67 35.18 34.35
CA SER A 1023 25.89 35.19 35.79
C SER A 1023 24.62 34.82 36.59
N SER A 1024 23.58 34.28 35.95
CA SER A 1024 22.38 33.85 36.67
C SER A 1024 22.66 32.59 37.51
N HIS A 1025 22.21 32.62 38.76
CA HIS A 1025 22.33 31.53 39.73
C HIS A 1025 20.95 31.19 40.31
N GLY A 1026 20.82 30.01 40.92
CA GLY A 1026 19.59 29.58 41.58
C GLY A 1026 18.37 29.54 40.64
N ILE A 1027 17.23 30.00 41.15
CA ILE A 1027 15.91 29.91 40.48
C ILE A 1027 15.92 30.59 39.10
N VAL A 1028 16.60 31.72 38.93
CA VAL A 1028 16.65 32.45 37.66
C VAL A 1028 17.24 31.57 36.55
N ASN A 1029 18.33 30.88 36.82
CA ASN A 1029 18.93 29.95 35.85
C ASN A 1029 18.06 28.69 35.64
N HIS A 1030 17.42 28.18 36.70
CA HIS A 1030 16.51 27.04 36.57
C HIS A 1030 15.28 27.37 35.72
N ILE A 1031 14.81 28.61 35.70
CA ILE A 1031 13.68 29.05 34.84
C ILE A 1031 14.17 29.33 33.41
N PHE A 1032 15.20 30.16 33.24
CA PHE A 1032 15.57 30.70 31.92
C PHE A 1032 16.74 29.99 31.21
N GLY A 1033 17.58 29.23 31.90
CA GLY A 1033 18.77 28.59 31.32
C GLY A 1033 18.54 27.18 30.78
N GLY A 1034 19.34 26.72 29.82
CA GLY A 1034 19.32 25.31 29.38
C GLY A 1034 18.10 24.90 28.52
N TRP A 1035 17.47 25.86 27.86
CA TRP A 1035 16.41 25.62 26.88
C TRP A 1035 16.99 25.37 25.49
N THR A 1036 16.41 24.41 24.77
CA THR A 1036 16.65 24.13 23.36
C THR A 1036 15.33 24.13 22.62
N ILE A 1037 15.27 24.84 21.48
CA ILE A 1037 14.14 24.86 20.56
C ILE A 1037 14.53 24.12 19.30
N ASN A 1038 13.69 23.20 18.87
CA ASN A 1038 13.89 22.38 17.68
C ASN A 1038 12.70 22.56 16.75
N SER A 1039 12.93 22.60 15.44
CA SER A 1039 11.87 22.74 14.45
C SER A 1039 12.11 21.84 13.24
N ILE A 1040 11.04 21.32 12.66
CA ILE A 1040 11.02 20.75 11.31
C ILE A 1040 9.89 21.43 10.55
N TYR A 1041 10.22 22.05 9.42
CA TYR A 1041 9.27 22.63 8.49
C TYR A 1041 9.39 21.93 7.15
N THR A 1042 8.24 21.49 6.63
CA THR A 1042 8.14 20.83 5.34
C THR A 1042 7.09 21.55 4.49
N PHE A 1043 7.42 21.85 3.25
CA PHE A 1043 6.51 22.34 2.23
C PHE A 1043 6.71 21.56 0.94
N GLN A 1044 5.61 21.18 0.28
CA GLN A 1044 5.61 20.51 -1.01
C GLN A 1044 4.45 21.03 -1.86
N THR A 1045 4.69 21.28 -3.14
CA THR A 1045 3.60 21.47 -4.11
C THR A 1045 2.71 20.23 -4.17
N GLY A 1046 1.48 20.39 -4.61
CA GLY A 1046 0.57 19.26 -4.67
C GLY A 1046 0.94 18.17 -5.66
N GLU A 1047 0.21 17.07 -5.51
CA GLU A 1047 0.44 15.81 -6.19
C GLU A 1047 -0.30 15.75 -7.54
N PRO A 1048 0.34 15.31 -8.64
CA PRO A 1048 -0.36 15.19 -9.90
C PRO A 1048 -1.42 14.10 -9.88
N PHE A 1049 -2.53 14.31 -10.56
CA PHE A 1049 -3.59 13.32 -10.66
C PHE A 1049 -4.42 13.44 -11.94
N ALA A 1050 -5.14 12.36 -12.25
CA ALA A 1050 -6.09 12.28 -13.35
C ALA A 1050 -7.53 12.26 -12.82
N VAL A 1051 -8.43 12.91 -13.55
CA VAL A 1051 -9.88 12.82 -13.34
C VAL A 1051 -10.41 11.67 -14.19
N ARG A 1052 -11.21 10.78 -13.57
CA ARG A 1052 -11.78 9.60 -14.24
C ARG A 1052 -13.16 9.93 -14.82
N SER A 1053 -13.48 9.32 -15.96
CA SER A 1053 -14.81 9.42 -16.55
C SER A 1053 -15.86 8.61 -15.77
N GLY A 1054 -15.42 7.59 -15.01
CA GLY A 1054 -16.30 6.60 -14.41
C GLY A 1054 -16.92 5.64 -15.44
N ALA A 1055 -16.40 5.59 -16.66
CA ALA A 1055 -16.88 4.73 -17.74
C ALA A 1055 -15.71 4.02 -18.44
N PHE A 1056 -15.97 2.81 -18.94
CA PHE A 1056 -15.04 2.00 -19.72
C PHE A 1056 -15.27 2.31 -21.20
N THR A 1057 -14.75 3.42 -21.71
CA THR A 1057 -15.05 3.87 -23.09
C THR A 1057 -14.11 3.23 -24.12
N ALA A 1058 -12.82 3.03 -23.81
CA ALA A 1058 -11.83 2.52 -24.76
C ALA A 1058 -11.43 1.04 -24.60
N ASN A 1059 -11.59 0.44 -23.41
CA ASN A 1059 -11.35 -0.99 -23.16
C ASN A 1059 -12.12 -1.50 -21.93
N GLY A 1060 -12.22 -2.82 -21.79
CA GLY A 1060 -13.01 -3.47 -20.71
C GLY A 1060 -12.30 -3.67 -19.36
N SER A 1061 -11.04 -3.27 -19.25
CA SER A 1061 -10.21 -3.48 -18.04
C SER A 1061 -9.97 -2.20 -17.24
N HIS A 1062 -10.03 -1.01 -17.87
CA HIS A 1062 -9.76 0.29 -17.24
C HIS A 1062 -10.80 1.37 -17.53
N GLU A 1063 -11.10 2.20 -16.52
CA GLU A 1063 -11.92 3.39 -16.73
C GLU A 1063 -11.14 4.44 -17.53
N SER A 1064 -11.76 5.00 -18.57
CA SER A 1064 -11.13 6.07 -19.33
C SER A 1064 -11.06 7.37 -18.52
N ARG A 1065 -10.10 8.24 -18.84
CA ARG A 1065 -9.96 9.56 -18.19
C ARG A 1065 -11.10 10.46 -18.67
N ALA A 1066 -11.55 11.40 -17.84
CA ALA A 1066 -12.55 12.37 -18.27
C ALA A 1066 -11.98 13.24 -19.40
N GLY A 1067 -12.80 13.63 -20.38
CA GLY A 1067 -12.42 14.68 -21.30
C GLY A 1067 -12.45 16.05 -20.60
N VAL A 1068 -11.59 16.96 -21.04
CA VAL A 1068 -11.54 18.35 -20.55
C VAL A 1068 -11.95 19.26 -21.70
N GLN A 1069 -13.11 19.92 -21.56
CA GLN A 1069 -13.65 20.80 -22.61
C GLN A 1069 -13.25 22.26 -22.39
N ILE A 1070 -13.12 22.66 -21.11
CA ILE A 1070 -12.75 24.01 -20.70
C ILE A 1070 -11.53 23.90 -19.79
N PRO A 1071 -10.46 24.69 -20.02
CA PRO A 1071 -9.32 24.75 -19.10
C PRO A 1071 -9.78 25.10 -17.68
N VAL A 1072 -9.40 24.28 -16.70
CA VAL A 1072 -9.70 24.49 -15.28
C VAL A 1072 -8.45 24.24 -14.45
N GLN A 1073 -8.32 24.96 -13.35
CA GLN A 1073 -7.33 24.68 -12.32
C GLN A 1073 -8.04 24.18 -11.05
N PRO A 1074 -7.52 23.13 -10.38
CA PRO A 1074 -8.07 22.68 -9.11
C PRO A 1074 -7.94 23.80 -8.06
N GLN A 1075 -9.03 24.10 -7.35
CA GLN A 1075 -9.03 25.09 -6.29
C GLN A 1075 -9.90 24.60 -5.14
N LEU A 1076 -9.37 24.65 -3.92
CA LEU A 1076 -10.16 24.37 -2.73
C LEU A 1076 -11.21 25.47 -2.56
N GLN A 1077 -12.47 25.07 -2.56
CA GLN A 1077 -13.61 25.97 -2.40
C GLN A 1077 -14.70 25.31 -1.54
N GLU A 1078 -15.28 26.09 -0.64
CA GLU A 1078 -16.47 25.70 0.10
C GLU A 1078 -17.71 25.83 -0.80
N LEU A 1079 -18.60 24.84 -0.77
CA LEU A 1079 -19.87 24.88 -1.49
C LEU A 1079 -21.03 24.83 -0.49
N PRO A 1080 -21.62 25.99 -0.14
CA PRO A 1080 -22.75 26.06 0.78
C PRO A 1080 -23.92 25.20 0.30
N GLY A 1081 -24.55 24.45 1.22
CA GLY A 1081 -25.74 23.64 0.93
C GLY A 1081 -25.48 22.22 0.44
N GLN A 1082 -24.22 21.78 0.33
CA GLN A 1082 -23.88 20.38 0.09
C GLN A 1082 -24.08 19.54 1.36
N THR A 1083 -24.40 18.25 1.19
CA THR A 1083 -24.70 17.31 2.29
C THR A 1083 -23.47 16.76 3.00
N PHE A 1084 -22.27 17.10 2.53
CA PHE A 1084 -20.99 16.60 3.01
C PHE A 1084 -20.12 17.72 3.60
N ALA A 1085 -19.26 17.38 4.56
CA ALA A 1085 -18.38 18.34 5.26
C ALA A 1085 -17.06 18.55 4.50
N GLY A 1086 -16.63 19.81 4.36
CA GLY A 1086 -15.31 20.21 3.85
C GLY A 1086 -15.29 20.70 2.38
N PRO A 1087 -14.14 21.23 1.92
CA PRO A 1087 -14.01 21.85 0.59
C PRO A 1087 -13.94 20.83 -0.54
N VAL A 1088 -14.31 21.28 -1.74
CA VAL A 1088 -14.15 20.52 -3.01
C VAL A 1088 -13.06 21.15 -3.87
N LEU A 1089 -12.43 20.37 -4.77
CA LEU A 1089 -11.43 20.86 -5.73
C LEU A 1089 -12.01 21.38 -7.04
N PHE A 1090 -13.17 20.85 -7.42
CA PHE A 1090 -13.89 21.20 -8.63
C PHE A 1090 -15.37 21.36 -8.29
N LYS A 1091 -16.07 22.17 -9.06
CA LYS A 1091 -17.54 22.19 -9.00
C LYS A 1091 -18.09 20.84 -9.50
N PRO A 1092 -19.19 20.34 -8.90
CA PRO A 1092 -19.89 19.17 -9.43
C PRO A 1092 -20.20 19.33 -10.92
N VAL A 1093 -20.07 18.23 -11.66
CA VAL A 1093 -20.37 18.22 -13.10
C VAL A 1093 -21.89 18.17 -13.28
N GLY A 1094 -22.42 19.01 -14.16
CA GLY A 1094 -23.82 18.96 -14.56
C GLY A 1094 -24.16 17.62 -15.22
N ILE A 1095 -25.39 17.15 -15.00
CA ILE A 1095 -25.91 15.91 -15.59
C ILE A 1095 -26.93 16.21 -16.67
N ASN A 1096 -26.98 15.36 -17.69
CA ASN A 1096 -28.04 15.37 -18.68
C ASN A 1096 -29.37 15.03 -17.99
N PRO A 1097 -30.41 15.88 -18.09
CA PRO A 1097 -31.68 15.68 -17.38
C PRO A 1097 -32.46 14.45 -17.87
N VAL A 1098 -32.16 13.95 -19.08
CA VAL A 1098 -32.81 12.77 -19.67
C VAL A 1098 -32.15 11.48 -19.19
N THR A 1099 -30.82 11.44 -19.10
CA THR A 1099 -30.07 10.21 -18.77
C THR A 1099 -29.61 10.15 -17.31
N GLY A 1100 -29.59 11.28 -16.61
CA GLY A 1100 -29.02 11.41 -15.27
C GLY A 1100 -27.50 11.18 -15.21
N GLN A 1101 -26.80 11.22 -16.35
CA GLN A 1101 -25.35 11.00 -16.48
C GLN A 1101 -24.63 12.28 -16.94
N PRO A 1102 -23.31 12.42 -16.72
CA PRO A 1102 -22.53 13.53 -17.26
C PRO A 1102 -22.60 13.59 -18.80
N PHE A 1103 -22.41 14.79 -19.37
CA PHE A 1103 -22.48 15.00 -20.82
C PHE A 1103 -21.31 14.36 -21.57
N THR A 1104 -21.56 13.97 -22.83
CA THR A 1104 -20.50 13.56 -23.77
C THR A 1104 -19.71 14.78 -24.24
N CYS A 1105 -18.42 14.61 -24.52
CA CYS A 1105 -17.57 15.70 -24.99
C CYS A 1105 -18.07 16.31 -26.31
N GLY A 1106 -18.09 17.64 -26.38
CA GLY A 1106 -18.61 18.42 -27.50
C GLY A 1106 -20.11 18.72 -27.45
N VAL A 1107 -20.84 18.23 -26.43
CA VAL A 1107 -22.31 18.41 -26.33
C VAL A 1107 -22.69 19.64 -25.50
N ASP A 1108 -22.24 19.71 -24.24
CA ASP A 1108 -22.43 20.88 -23.38
C ASP A 1108 -21.06 21.49 -23.07
N LEU A 1109 -20.74 22.58 -23.78
CA LEU A 1109 -19.48 23.31 -23.65
C LEU A 1109 -19.44 24.23 -22.41
N THR A 1110 -20.50 24.27 -21.60
CA THR A 1110 -20.50 24.98 -20.31
C THR A 1110 -19.92 24.14 -19.17
N GLN A 1111 -19.83 22.82 -19.37
CA GLN A 1111 -19.27 21.88 -18.40
C GLN A 1111 -17.78 21.67 -18.63
N THR A 1112 -17.00 21.75 -17.55
CA THR A 1112 -15.55 21.54 -17.57
C THR A 1112 -15.16 20.13 -18.03
N PHE A 1113 -15.85 19.12 -17.52
CA PHE A 1113 -15.55 17.71 -17.75
C PHE A 1113 -16.67 17.03 -18.53
N CYS A 1114 -16.29 15.98 -19.27
CA CYS A 1114 -17.22 15.19 -20.08
C CYS A 1114 -16.81 13.72 -20.15
N LEU A 1115 -17.76 12.88 -20.58
CA LEU A 1115 -17.51 11.51 -20.97
C LEU A 1115 -16.85 11.47 -22.36
N PRO A 1116 -15.69 10.81 -22.52
CA PRO A 1116 -15.09 10.58 -23.83
C PRO A 1116 -16.05 9.82 -24.76
N ALA A 1117 -15.82 9.95 -26.08
CA ALA A 1117 -16.56 9.16 -27.05
C ALA A 1117 -16.20 7.66 -26.94
N PRO A 1118 -17.06 6.74 -27.42
CA PRO A 1118 -16.75 5.31 -27.50
C PRO A 1118 -15.41 5.07 -28.23
N GLY A 1119 -14.52 4.28 -27.63
CA GLY A 1119 -13.18 4.00 -28.15
C GLY A 1119 -12.08 4.99 -27.73
N GLN A 1120 -12.40 6.08 -27.04
CA GLN A 1120 -11.41 7.10 -26.66
C GLN A 1120 -11.08 7.08 -25.17
N ASN A 1121 -9.83 7.37 -24.80
CA ASN A 1121 -9.37 7.40 -23.40
C ASN A 1121 -9.51 8.74 -22.68
N GLY A 1122 -9.99 9.78 -23.35
CA GLY A 1122 -10.16 11.13 -22.78
C GLY A 1122 -8.86 11.92 -22.66
N ALA A 1123 -8.74 12.74 -21.61
CA ALA A 1123 -7.58 13.61 -21.40
C ALA A 1123 -6.31 12.83 -21.01
N GLY A 1124 -5.14 13.50 -21.00
CA GLY A 1124 -3.86 12.91 -20.59
C GLY A 1124 -3.80 12.52 -19.12
N ARG A 1125 -2.87 11.60 -18.76
CA ARG A 1125 -2.61 11.23 -17.36
C ARG A 1125 -1.99 12.41 -16.59
N ASN A 1126 -2.35 12.58 -15.32
CA ASN A 1126 -1.68 13.48 -14.35
C ASN A 1126 -1.56 14.96 -14.78
N ILE A 1127 -2.61 15.49 -15.44
CA ILE A 1127 -2.66 16.89 -15.90
C ILE A 1127 -3.11 17.88 -14.83
N PHE A 1128 -3.73 17.42 -13.73
CA PHE A 1128 -4.14 18.26 -12.60
C PHE A 1128 -3.17 18.12 -11.44
N THR A 1129 -3.11 19.13 -10.57
CA THR A 1129 -2.26 19.13 -9.36
C THR A 1129 -3.13 19.33 -8.12
N ALA A 1130 -3.00 18.45 -7.14
CA ALA A 1130 -3.73 18.52 -5.87
C ALA A 1130 -3.32 19.75 -5.03
N PRO A 1131 -3.93 20.02 -3.86
CA PRO A 1131 -3.46 21.05 -2.94
C PRO A 1131 -2.01 20.82 -2.49
N SER A 1132 -1.32 21.91 -2.16
CA SER A 1132 0.01 21.84 -1.54
C SER A 1132 -0.08 21.28 -0.12
N TYR A 1133 1.01 20.68 0.33
CA TYR A 1133 1.21 20.21 1.70
C TYR A 1133 2.19 21.12 2.43
N TRP A 1134 1.89 21.48 3.68
CA TRP A 1134 2.90 22.01 4.58
C TRP A 1134 2.65 21.67 6.04
N ASN A 1135 3.74 21.52 6.79
CA ASN A 1135 3.70 21.13 8.19
C ASN A 1135 4.84 21.79 8.99
N LEU A 1136 4.56 22.05 10.27
CA LEU A 1136 5.55 22.54 11.24
C LEU A 1136 5.48 21.66 12.49
N ASP A 1137 6.58 20.96 12.78
CA ASP A 1137 6.79 20.24 14.03
C ASP A 1137 7.75 21.03 14.92
N LEU A 1138 7.44 21.08 16.23
CA LEU A 1138 8.22 21.82 17.22
C LEU A 1138 8.62 20.94 18.39
N GLY A 1139 9.82 21.15 18.91
CA GLY A 1139 10.32 20.53 20.13
C GLY A 1139 10.89 21.56 21.08
N PHE A 1140 10.52 21.46 22.36
CA PHE A 1140 11.09 22.26 23.45
C PHE A 1140 11.75 21.32 24.45
N ILE A 1141 13.05 21.50 24.68
CA ILE A 1141 13.82 20.71 25.64
C ILE A 1141 14.36 21.64 26.72
N LYS A 1142 14.18 21.24 27.97
CA LYS A 1142 14.76 21.89 29.15
C LYS A 1142 15.72 20.92 29.83
N THR A 1143 16.97 21.33 29.95
CA THR A 1143 18.01 20.54 30.64
C THR A 1143 18.29 21.13 32.02
N PHE A 1144 18.16 20.30 33.05
CA PHE A 1144 18.52 20.60 34.43
C PHE A 1144 19.82 19.87 34.76
N GLN A 1145 20.85 20.61 35.11
CA GLN A 1145 22.08 20.05 35.67
C GLN A 1145 21.82 19.78 37.16
N LEU A 1146 21.70 18.50 37.55
CA LEU A 1146 21.43 18.13 38.95
C LEU A 1146 22.72 18.06 39.76
N THR A 1147 23.74 17.41 39.21
CA THR A 1147 25.11 17.36 39.73
C THR A 1147 26.09 17.48 38.57
N GLU A 1148 27.39 17.38 38.82
CA GLU A 1148 28.40 17.31 37.74
C GLU A 1148 28.22 16.08 36.85
N ARG A 1149 27.65 14.99 37.39
CA ARG A 1149 27.44 13.71 36.69
C ARG A 1149 26.03 13.58 36.13
N PHE A 1150 25.00 13.96 36.90
CA PHE A 1150 23.61 13.71 36.53
C PHE A 1150 22.95 14.91 35.84
N LYS A 1151 22.27 14.63 34.71
CA LYS A 1151 21.44 15.60 33.97
C LYS A 1151 20.02 15.07 33.83
N LEU A 1152 19.04 15.92 34.09
CA LEU A 1152 17.63 15.64 33.85
C LEU A 1152 17.13 16.49 32.68
N GLN A 1153 16.50 15.88 31.69
CA GLN A 1153 15.87 16.58 30.58
C GLN A 1153 14.36 16.40 30.64
N PHE A 1154 13.63 17.51 30.56
CA PHE A 1154 12.21 17.52 30.25
C PHE A 1154 12.02 17.97 28.80
N ARG A 1155 11.16 17.27 28.06
CA ARG A 1155 10.93 17.52 26.65
C ARG A 1155 9.44 17.56 26.33
N THR A 1156 9.05 18.50 25.49
CA THR A 1156 7.72 18.58 24.88
C THR A 1156 7.89 18.61 23.36
N GLU A 1157 7.21 17.73 22.65
CA GLU A 1157 7.17 17.75 21.19
C GLU A 1157 5.74 17.92 20.72
N ALA A 1158 5.53 18.81 19.75
CA ALA A 1158 4.27 19.05 19.09
C ALA A 1158 4.43 18.75 17.60
N PHE A 1159 3.75 17.72 17.12
CA PHE A 1159 3.63 17.40 15.69
C PHE A 1159 2.40 18.11 15.12
N ASN A 1160 2.52 18.66 13.91
CA ASN A 1160 1.54 19.62 13.37
C ASN A 1160 1.20 20.70 14.41
N ALA A 1161 2.23 21.40 14.89
CA ALA A 1161 2.13 22.30 16.04
C ALA A 1161 1.08 23.41 15.85
N LEU A 1162 0.79 23.79 14.60
CA LEU A 1162 -0.21 24.80 14.25
C LEU A 1162 -1.61 24.23 14.02
N ASN A 1163 -1.79 22.91 14.09
CA ASN A 1163 -3.05 22.23 13.77
C ASN A 1163 -3.57 22.60 12.37
N HIS A 1164 -2.67 22.73 11.40
CA HIS A 1164 -2.99 23.08 10.03
C HIS A 1164 -3.58 21.85 9.30
N PRO A 1165 -4.79 21.95 8.71
CA PRO A 1165 -5.34 20.88 7.90
C PRO A 1165 -4.63 20.82 6.55
N ASN A 1166 -3.98 19.68 6.26
CA ASN A 1166 -3.50 19.39 4.92
C ASN A 1166 -4.54 18.52 4.23
N PHE A 1167 -5.10 18.91 3.08
CA PHE A 1167 -6.13 18.12 2.39
C PHE A 1167 -5.50 17.14 1.39
N ASP A 1168 -5.96 15.90 1.39
CA ASP A 1168 -5.51 14.90 0.42
C ASP A 1168 -6.17 15.10 -0.96
N ASN A 1169 -5.55 14.50 -1.97
CA ASN A 1169 -6.13 14.27 -3.27
C ASN A 1169 -7.44 13.46 -3.11
N PRO A 1170 -8.54 13.80 -3.82
CA PRO A 1170 -9.81 13.06 -3.79
C PRO A 1170 -9.72 11.62 -4.35
N ARG A 1171 -8.51 11.05 -4.45
CA ARG A 1171 -8.22 9.75 -5.06
C ARG A 1171 -8.58 8.62 -4.10
N ASP A 1172 -9.62 7.88 -4.44
CA ASP A 1172 -9.98 6.58 -3.84
C ASP A 1172 -10.17 6.62 -2.31
N ALA A 1173 -10.49 7.79 -1.76
CA ALA A 1173 -10.72 7.98 -0.33
C ALA A 1173 -12.16 7.63 0.06
N SER A 1174 -12.38 7.34 1.35
CA SER A 1174 -13.69 6.91 1.88
C SER A 1174 -14.79 7.95 1.68
N VAL A 1175 -14.43 9.23 1.52
CA VAL A 1175 -15.37 10.35 1.30
C VAL A 1175 -14.90 11.29 0.18
N GLY A 1176 -14.64 10.78 -1.03
CA GLY A 1176 -14.34 11.62 -2.19
C GLY A 1176 -13.94 10.80 -3.41
N SER A 1177 -14.12 11.33 -4.61
CA SER A 1177 -13.79 10.61 -5.85
C SER A 1177 -13.28 11.52 -6.96
N PRO A 1178 -12.28 11.08 -7.75
CA PRO A 1178 -11.89 11.79 -8.96
C PRO A 1178 -12.77 11.39 -10.15
N SER A 1179 -13.80 10.54 -9.96
CA SER A 1179 -14.72 10.12 -11.01
C SER A 1179 -15.88 11.10 -11.14
N ILE A 1180 -16.07 11.66 -12.34
CA ILE A 1180 -17.14 12.64 -12.61
C ILE A 1180 -18.57 12.08 -12.47
N ARG A 1181 -18.70 10.75 -12.36
CA ARG A 1181 -19.97 10.04 -12.13
C ARG A 1181 -20.23 9.74 -10.65
N SER A 1182 -19.30 10.12 -9.77
CA SER A 1182 -19.46 9.92 -8.33
C SER A 1182 -20.31 11.03 -7.70
N SER A 1183 -21.18 10.67 -6.76
CA SER A 1183 -21.94 11.63 -5.94
C SER A 1183 -21.06 12.43 -4.97
N VAL A 1184 -19.81 11.99 -4.73
CA VAL A 1184 -18.78 12.68 -3.94
C VAL A 1184 -17.64 13.17 -4.83
N PHE A 1185 -17.93 13.50 -6.09
CA PHE A 1185 -16.93 13.97 -7.05
C PHE A 1185 -16.19 15.22 -6.53
N ALA A 1186 -14.86 15.18 -6.65
CA ALA A 1186 -13.94 16.27 -6.28
C ALA A 1186 -14.00 16.71 -4.82
N GLN A 1187 -14.74 16.02 -3.96
CA GLN A 1187 -14.71 16.25 -2.53
C GLN A 1187 -13.32 15.88 -2.01
N THR A 1188 -12.64 16.84 -1.39
CA THR A 1188 -11.41 16.54 -0.67
C THR A 1188 -11.76 15.90 0.66
N CYS A 1189 -11.00 14.89 1.02
CA CYS A 1189 -11.30 14.09 2.18
C CYS A 1189 -10.05 13.57 2.85
N CYS A 1190 -10.15 13.49 4.17
CA CYS A 1190 -9.10 13.07 5.08
C CYS A 1190 -7.89 14.01 5.06
N ALA A 1191 -7.37 14.36 6.24
CA ALA A 1191 -6.10 15.03 6.33
C ALA A 1191 -4.99 14.20 5.64
N ALA A 1192 -4.06 14.88 4.97
CA ALA A 1192 -2.79 14.29 4.59
C ALA A 1192 -2.05 13.91 5.88
N VAL A 1193 -2.17 12.62 6.23
CA VAL A 1193 -1.44 11.82 7.24
C VAL A 1193 -1.92 12.09 8.68
N ALA A 1194 -2.43 11.19 9.57
CA ALA A 1194 -2.73 9.73 9.68
C ALA A 1194 -3.85 9.52 10.77
N PRO A 1195 -4.41 8.31 11.12
CA PRO A 1195 -4.00 6.92 10.77
C PRO A 1195 -5.11 5.94 10.29
N PRO A 1196 -4.73 4.71 9.86
CA PRO A 1196 -5.27 3.54 10.56
C PRO A 1196 -4.24 2.40 10.80
N SER A 1197 -3.14 2.69 11.49
CA SER A 1197 -2.41 1.78 12.39
C SER A 1197 -1.08 2.43 12.76
N THR A 1198 -0.41 2.01 13.82
CA THR A 1198 0.82 2.66 14.28
C THR A 1198 2.00 2.69 13.29
N GLN A 1199 1.93 2.00 12.13
CA GLN A 1199 2.88 2.23 11.05
C GLN A 1199 2.73 3.65 10.47
N THR A 1200 1.52 4.22 10.50
CA THR A 1200 1.23 5.57 10.02
C THR A 1200 1.43 6.66 11.08
N ILE A 1201 1.57 6.31 12.37
CA ILE A 1201 2.04 7.27 13.40
C ILE A 1201 3.47 7.73 13.07
N VAL A 1202 4.21 7.01 12.21
CA VAL A 1202 5.62 7.28 11.89
C VAL A 1202 5.79 7.92 10.49
N GLN A 1203 4.74 8.50 9.91
CA GLN A 1203 4.80 9.19 8.61
C GLN A 1203 4.89 10.72 8.77
N THR A 1204 5.28 11.45 7.72
CA THR A 1204 5.37 12.91 7.72
C THR A 1204 4.03 13.57 8.00
N GLY A 1205 3.91 14.17 9.19
CA GLY A 1205 2.76 14.94 9.61
C GLY A 1205 1.71 14.13 10.35
N GLU A 1206 1.14 14.76 11.36
CA GLU A 1206 -0.08 14.28 12.04
C GLU A 1206 -1.27 15.13 11.55
N SER A 1207 -2.41 14.47 11.38
CA SER A 1207 -3.60 15.04 10.73
C SER A 1207 -4.21 16.15 11.57
N ALA A 1208 -4.07 15.95 12.87
CA ALA A 1208 -4.35 16.88 13.92
C ALA A 1208 -3.05 17.16 14.69
N ARG A 1209 -2.98 18.27 15.41
CA ARG A 1209 -1.90 18.53 16.36
C ARG A 1209 -1.81 17.43 17.40
N VAL A 1210 -0.60 16.95 17.61
CA VAL A 1210 -0.29 15.91 18.58
C VAL A 1210 0.81 16.40 19.50
N ILE A 1211 0.67 16.16 20.81
CA ILE A 1211 1.68 16.55 21.79
C ILE A 1211 2.14 15.33 22.59
N GLN A 1212 3.46 15.20 22.75
CA GLN A 1212 4.07 14.21 23.63
C GLN A 1212 5.06 14.85 24.61
N PHE A 1213 5.12 14.28 25.80
CA PHE A 1213 6.09 14.67 26.84
C PHE A 1213 7.14 13.58 27.01
N ALA A 1214 8.34 13.97 27.39
CA ALA A 1214 9.37 13.03 27.77
C ALA A 1214 10.24 13.52 28.92
N LEU A 1215 10.74 12.55 29.67
CA LEU A 1215 11.74 12.72 30.72
C LEU A 1215 12.95 11.84 30.38
N LYS A 1216 14.16 12.40 30.45
CA LYS A 1216 15.41 11.64 30.33
C LYS A 1216 16.34 11.94 31.50
N LEU A 1217 16.91 10.91 32.11
CA LEU A 1217 17.98 11.02 33.11
C LEU A 1217 19.27 10.49 32.51
N GLN A 1218 20.31 11.31 32.48
CA GLN A 1218 21.62 10.98 31.91
C GLN A 1218 22.69 11.04 32.99
N PHE A 1219 23.69 10.16 32.91
CA PHE A 1219 24.84 10.14 33.81
C PHE A 1219 26.13 9.75 33.11
#